data_AF-A0AAQ5XRF4-F1
#
_entry.id   AF-A0AAQ5XRF4-F1
#
_cell.length_a   1.000
_cell.length_b   1.000
_cell.length_c   1.000
_cell.angle_alpha   90.00
_cell.angle_beta   90.00
_cell.angle_gamma   90.00
#
_symmetry.space_group_name_H-M   'P 1'
#
loop_
_entity.id
_entity.type
_entity.pdbx_description
1 polymer ?
#
loop_
_entity_poly.entity_id
_entity_poly.type
_entity_poly.pdbx_seq_one_letter_code
_entity_poly.pdbx_strand_id
1 'polypeptide(L)'
;LVVRGKQNKKKPHQWRRRVKSEYMRLRQLKRLKKAEEVKTLFMSNRQKIEQQTNLLNSEWSKLRIQSIPLSTSGGALANKKVEDETFLHNIPYMGDEVLEQDEAFLEELIDNYDGVHGDREGGFISDEIFKELVEALSQYSDHEEEEEEEEVTVKKDEERKIPNEQIFTAIASMFPYKGTTEELKEKYKDLLEPPSPVKLPPLCTPNLDGPFAKSVQREQSLHSFHTLFCRRCFKYDCFLHPFHATPNVYKRKSKEIRMETEPCGVDCFLLQKGAKEFVDQNMLRSQRSRRRRRQQRPTSSTCAGPSGSPEEGKEGDSDHETTSSSEGNSRCQTPTKPHPGDEDGEQQACCVVQWSGAEESLFRVLHGTYFNNFCSIARLIGTKNCKEVYEFAVKEVLIHRVPLEDGGISPQKKKRKHRLWAKIQLKKDNSSNQVYNYQPCDHPDHPCDSSCPCVMTQNFCEKFCQCEHECQNRFPGCRCKTQCNTKQCPCYLAVRECDPDLCMTCGAADHWDSKAVSCKNCSIQRGLKKHLLLAPSDVAGWGTFIKEPVQKNEFISEYCGELISQDEADRRGRIYDKYMSSFLFNLNNDFVVDATRKGNKIRFANHSVNPNCYAKVVMVNGDHRIGIFAKRAILQGEELFFDYRYSQADALKYVGIEREVDMA
;
A
#
# COMPACT_ATOMS: atom_id res chain seq x y z
N LEU A 1 41.08 22.94 -43.66
CA LEU A 1 40.11 22.54 -42.59
C LEU A 1 39.23 21.32 -42.92
N VAL A 2 38.94 20.97 -44.18
CA VAL A 2 37.94 19.94 -44.54
C VAL A 2 38.31 18.49 -44.13
N VAL A 3 39.60 18.14 -43.98
CA VAL A 3 40.03 16.74 -43.72
C VAL A 3 39.69 16.23 -42.32
N ARG A 4 39.90 17.03 -41.26
CA ARG A 4 39.65 16.61 -39.86
C ARG A 4 38.18 16.22 -39.60
N GLY A 5 37.23 16.78 -40.35
CA GLY A 5 35.80 16.46 -40.24
C GLY A 5 35.41 15.02 -40.58
N LYS A 6 36.26 14.26 -41.31
CA LYS A 6 35.98 12.86 -41.68
C LYS A 6 36.53 11.82 -40.67
N GLN A 7 37.35 12.20 -39.70
CA GLN A 7 37.87 11.29 -38.68
C GLN A 7 36.88 11.12 -37.50
N ASN A 8 36.33 12.20 -36.95
CA ASN A 8 35.43 12.11 -35.77
C ASN A 8 34.16 11.27 -35.99
N LYS A 9 33.65 11.14 -37.23
CA LYS A 9 32.51 10.25 -37.52
C LYS A 9 32.86 8.75 -37.56
N LYS A 10 34.15 8.37 -37.53
CA LYS A 10 34.57 6.94 -37.56
C LYS A 10 34.63 6.29 -36.17
N LYS A 11 35.13 6.99 -35.14
CA LYS A 11 35.36 6.42 -33.79
C LYS A 11 34.12 5.69 -33.19
N PRO A 12 32.89 6.22 -33.25
CA PRO A 12 31.72 5.53 -32.66
C PRO A 12 31.37 4.19 -33.35
N HIS A 13 31.48 4.14 -34.68
CA HIS A 13 31.18 2.92 -35.44
C HIS A 13 32.30 1.86 -35.28
N GLN A 14 33.54 2.30 -35.08
CA GLN A 14 34.68 1.45 -34.74
C GLN A 14 34.49 0.78 -33.37
N TRP A 15 34.10 1.55 -32.34
CA TRP A 15 33.79 1.00 -31.02
C TRP A 15 32.62 0.01 -31.02
N ARG A 16 31.49 0.30 -31.71
CA ARG A 16 30.40 -0.69 -31.85
C ARG A 16 30.85 -2.00 -32.49
N ARG A 17 31.77 -1.96 -33.47
CA ARG A 17 32.35 -3.17 -34.09
C ARG A 17 33.27 -3.92 -33.11
N ARG A 18 34.10 -3.23 -32.32
CA ARG A 18 34.90 -3.83 -31.25
C ARG A 18 34.01 -4.53 -30.22
N VAL A 19 33.00 -3.84 -29.68
CA VAL A 19 32.00 -4.38 -28.75
C VAL A 19 31.36 -5.66 -29.31
N LYS A 20 30.87 -5.64 -30.56
CA LYS A 20 30.23 -6.81 -31.19
C LYS A 20 31.20 -7.99 -31.39
N SER A 21 32.44 -7.72 -31.77
CA SER A 21 33.48 -8.75 -31.95
C SER A 21 33.86 -9.40 -30.61
N GLU A 22 34.11 -8.59 -29.59
CA GLU A 22 34.61 -9.04 -28.30
C GLU A 22 33.51 -9.75 -27.48
N TYR A 23 32.28 -9.25 -27.53
CA TYR A 23 31.11 -9.96 -27.01
C TYR A 23 30.94 -11.36 -27.63
N MET A 24 31.13 -11.48 -28.95
CA MET A 24 31.06 -12.79 -29.62
C MET A 24 32.23 -13.70 -29.23
N ARG A 25 33.45 -13.17 -29.08
CA ARG A 25 34.63 -13.90 -28.60
C ARG A 25 34.41 -14.46 -27.20
N LEU A 26 34.00 -13.62 -26.24
CA LEU A 26 33.72 -14.01 -24.85
C LEU A 26 32.55 -15.00 -24.77
N ARG A 27 31.48 -14.78 -25.53
CA ARG A 27 30.32 -15.68 -25.60
C ARG A 27 30.71 -17.06 -26.16
N GLN A 28 31.56 -17.12 -27.18
CA GLN A 28 32.07 -18.39 -27.72
C GLN A 28 33.02 -19.08 -26.74
N LEU A 29 33.93 -18.34 -26.08
CA LEU A 29 34.85 -18.88 -25.08
C LEU A 29 34.09 -19.45 -23.86
N LYS A 30 33.10 -18.73 -23.32
CA LYS A 30 32.22 -19.25 -22.26
C LYS A 30 31.38 -20.44 -22.72
N ARG A 31 30.84 -20.43 -23.94
CA ARG A 31 30.11 -21.57 -24.51
C ARG A 31 30.99 -22.83 -24.57
N LEU A 32 32.26 -22.70 -24.95
CA LEU A 32 33.21 -23.82 -24.99
C LEU A 32 33.59 -24.29 -23.58
N LYS A 33 33.95 -23.40 -22.65
CA LYS A 33 34.25 -23.76 -21.25
C LYS A 33 33.05 -24.47 -20.58
N LYS A 34 31.85 -23.90 -20.68
CA LYS A 34 30.63 -24.47 -20.10
C LYS A 34 30.11 -25.70 -20.87
N ALA A 35 30.70 -26.12 -21.99
CA ALA A 35 30.18 -27.25 -22.78
C ALA A 35 30.29 -28.60 -22.04
N GLU A 36 31.44 -28.90 -21.44
CA GLU A 36 31.64 -30.15 -20.69
C GLU A 36 30.94 -30.11 -19.31
N GLU A 37 30.85 -28.93 -18.68
CA GLU A 37 30.01 -28.71 -17.48
C GLU A 37 28.52 -28.99 -17.78
N VAL A 38 27.99 -28.42 -18.87
CA VAL A 38 26.60 -28.64 -19.29
C VAL A 38 26.37 -30.09 -19.69
N LYS A 39 27.30 -30.73 -20.39
CA LYS A 39 27.22 -32.15 -20.80
C LYS A 39 27.20 -33.11 -19.59
N THR A 40 28.03 -32.88 -18.59
CA THR A 40 28.02 -33.68 -17.34
C THR A 40 26.74 -33.43 -16.52
N LEU A 41 26.25 -32.19 -16.46
CA LEU A 41 24.94 -31.87 -15.90
C LEU A 41 23.78 -32.54 -16.67
N PHE A 42 23.83 -32.57 -18.00
CA PHE A 42 22.83 -33.25 -18.84
C PHE A 42 22.81 -34.76 -18.59
N MET A 43 23.96 -35.42 -18.45
CA MET A 43 24.03 -36.84 -18.10
C MET A 43 23.44 -37.12 -16.71
N SER A 44 23.78 -36.30 -15.70
CA SER A 44 23.19 -36.42 -14.36
C SER A 44 21.68 -36.17 -14.35
N ASN A 45 21.21 -35.19 -15.13
CA ASN A 45 19.79 -34.89 -15.27
C ASN A 45 19.04 -36.01 -16.01
N ARG A 46 19.65 -36.60 -17.05
CA ARG A 46 19.06 -37.72 -17.82
C ARG A 46 18.79 -38.93 -16.94
N GLN A 47 19.71 -39.28 -16.04
CA GLN A 47 19.49 -40.36 -15.06
C GLN A 47 18.30 -40.09 -14.12
N LYS A 48 18.15 -38.85 -13.65
CA LYS A 48 17.00 -38.43 -12.81
C LYS A 48 15.68 -38.50 -13.57
N ILE A 49 15.69 -38.02 -14.82
CA ILE A 49 14.54 -38.11 -15.74
C ILE A 49 14.13 -39.57 -15.91
N GLU A 50 15.07 -40.47 -16.26
CA GLU A 50 14.76 -41.88 -16.50
C GLU A 50 14.21 -42.60 -15.24
N GLN A 51 14.74 -42.27 -14.06
CA GLN A 51 14.18 -42.75 -12.79
C GLN A 51 12.74 -42.29 -12.57
N GLN A 52 12.46 -40.99 -12.74
CA GLN A 52 11.11 -40.45 -12.58
C GLN A 52 10.14 -40.95 -13.66
N THR A 53 10.55 -41.03 -14.93
CA THR A 53 9.68 -41.51 -16.01
C THR A 53 9.34 -42.99 -15.84
N ASN A 54 10.26 -43.81 -15.32
CA ASN A 54 9.96 -45.23 -15.08
C ASN A 54 8.96 -45.44 -13.93
N LEU A 55 9.03 -44.61 -12.88
CA LEU A 55 8.00 -44.56 -11.83
C LEU A 55 6.65 -44.10 -12.39
N LEU A 56 6.62 -42.93 -13.03
CA LEU A 56 5.39 -42.34 -13.57
C LEU A 56 4.73 -43.22 -14.63
N ASN A 57 5.50 -43.90 -15.49
CA ASN A 57 4.95 -44.81 -16.50
C ASN A 57 4.35 -46.09 -15.86
N SER A 58 4.93 -46.58 -14.76
CA SER A 58 4.33 -47.66 -13.97
C SER A 58 3.01 -47.25 -13.32
N GLU A 59 2.86 -45.99 -12.90
CA GLU A 59 1.61 -45.46 -12.36
C GLU A 59 0.58 -45.20 -13.48
N TRP A 60 0.99 -44.56 -14.57
CA TRP A 60 0.15 -44.20 -15.71
C TRP A 60 -0.45 -45.43 -16.42
N SER A 61 0.31 -46.54 -16.51
CA SER A 61 -0.15 -47.83 -17.04
C SER A 61 -1.32 -48.47 -16.26
N LYS A 62 -1.68 -47.92 -15.09
CA LYS A 62 -2.77 -48.41 -14.22
C LYS A 62 -4.02 -47.51 -14.23
N LEU A 63 -3.99 -46.39 -14.95
CA LEU A 63 -5.06 -45.37 -14.91
C LEU A 63 -5.92 -45.37 -16.17
N ARG A 64 -7.23 -45.15 -15.99
CA ARG A 64 -8.16 -44.72 -17.03
C ARG A 64 -8.73 -43.36 -16.62
N ILE A 65 -8.79 -42.42 -17.55
CA ILE A 65 -9.11 -41.01 -17.29
C ILE A 65 -10.37 -40.64 -18.08
N GLN A 66 -11.30 -39.95 -17.43
CA GLN A 66 -12.38 -39.19 -18.09
C GLN A 66 -11.97 -37.72 -18.19
N SER A 67 -12.39 -37.05 -19.26
CA SER A 67 -12.15 -35.62 -19.46
C SER A 67 -13.02 -34.76 -18.52
N ILE A 68 -12.46 -33.64 -18.10
CA ILE A 68 -13.14 -32.55 -17.40
C ILE A 68 -13.09 -31.33 -18.33
N PRO A 69 -14.15 -30.48 -18.41
CA PRO A 69 -14.12 -29.28 -19.25
C PRO A 69 -12.94 -28.37 -18.89
N LEU A 70 -12.35 -27.71 -19.89
CA LEU A 70 -11.22 -26.81 -19.70
C LEU A 70 -11.54 -25.73 -18.65
N SER A 71 -10.55 -25.43 -17.81
CA SER A 71 -10.58 -24.32 -16.85
C SER A 71 -9.19 -23.72 -16.75
N THR A 72 -9.09 -22.40 -16.82
CA THR A 72 -7.86 -21.68 -16.50
C THR A 72 -7.64 -21.61 -14.98
N SER A 73 -6.39 -21.48 -14.56
CA SER A 73 -5.95 -21.55 -13.16
C SER A 73 -6.23 -20.27 -12.36
N GLY A 74 -7.52 -19.98 -12.12
CA GLY A 74 -7.96 -18.78 -11.40
C GLY A 74 -7.71 -18.81 -9.88
N GLY A 75 -6.91 -17.86 -9.38
CA GLY A 75 -6.73 -17.62 -7.95
C GLY A 75 -7.86 -16.79 -7.34
N ALA A 76 -8.44 -17.24 -6.22
CA ALA A 76 -9.60 -16.63 -5.58
C ALA A 76 -9.25 -15.58 -4.51
N LEU A 77 -9.53 -14.30 -4.78
CA LEU A 77 -9.19 -13.15 -3.92
C LEU A 77 -10.22 -12.00 -4.06
N ALA A 78 -9.97 -10.89 -3.34
CA ALA A 78 -10.61 -9.60 -3.58
C ALA A 78 -9.94 -8.87 -4.76
N ASN A 79 -10.49 -7.73 -5.21
CA ASN A 79 -9.89 -6.94 -6.29
C ASN A 79 -8.42 -6.62 -6.02
N LYS A 80 -7.55 -6.89 -7.01
CA LYS A 80 -6.12 -6.56 -6.98
C LYS A 80 -5.79 -5.67 -8.17
N LYS A 81 -5.28 -4.46 -7.94
CA LYS A 81 -4.71 -3.64 -9.02
C LYS A 81 -3.51 -4.36 -9.62
N VAL A 82 -3.45 -4.32 -10.94
CA VAL A 82 -2.30 -4.71 -11.76
C VAL A 82 -1.86 -3.45 -12.53
N GLU A 83 -0.59 -3.44 -12.94
CA GLU A 83 -0.04 -2.37 -13.78
C GLU A 83 0.05 -2.86 -15.22
N ASP A 84 -0.16 -1.93 -16.14
CA ASP A 84 -0.36 -2.19 -17.56
C ASP A 84 0.87 -2.87 -18.18
N GLU A 85 0.65 -3.90 -18.99
CA GLU A 85 1.73 -4.67 -19.60
C GLU A 85 2.17 -3.97 -20.90
N THR A 86 3.20 -3.11 -20.83
CA THR A 86 3.65 -2.33 -21.99
C THR A 86 4.37 -3.15 -23.06
N PHE A 87 4.94 -4.32 -22.70
CA PHE A 87 5.57 -5.26 -23.62
C PHE A 87 4.86 -6.62 -23.59
N LEU A 88 4.59 -7.17 -24.78
CA LEU A 88 3.94 -8.47 -24.90
C LEU A 88 4.94 -9.59 -24.58
N HIS A 89 4.72 -10.29 -23.47
CA HIS A 89 5.66 -11.30 -22.96
C HIS A 89 5.60 -12.64 -23.71
N ASN A 90 4.45 -12.98 -24.31
CA ASN A 90 4.26 -14.15 -25.16
C ASN A 90 3.23 -13.79 -26.24
N ILE A 91 3.48 -14.14 -27.50
CA ILE A 91 2.44 -14.12 -28.54
C ILE A 91 1.48 -15.30 -28.26
N PRO A 92 0.16 -15.09 -28.16
CA PRO A 92 -0.79 -16.18 -27.96
C PRO A 92 -0.78 -17.15 -29.15
N TYR A 93 -0.57 -18.44 -28.89
CA TYR A 93 -0.72 -19.46 -29.93
C TYR A 93 -2.20 -19.77 -30.15
N MET A 94 -2.63 -19.74 -31.41
CA MET A 94 -4.04 -19.84 -31.82
C MET A 94 -4.33 -21.01 -32.78
N GLY A 95 -3.32 -21.84 -33.06
CA GLY A 95 -3.36 -22.87 -34.10
C GLY A 95 -2.85 -22.35 -35.45
N ASP A 96 -2.06 -23.16 -36.15
CA ASP A 96 -1.39 -22.78 -37.41
C ASP A 96 -2.41 -22.35 -38.48
N GLU A 97 -3.55 -23.06 -38.56
CA GLU A 97 -4.69 -22.78 -39.45
C GLU A 97 -5.28 -21.37 -39.31
N VAL A 98 -5.11 -20.73 -38.15
CA VAL A 98 -5.60 -19.37 -37.86
C VAL A 98 -4.53 -18.31 -38.17
N LEU A 99 -3.25 -18.67 -38.06
CA LEU A 99 -2.13 -17.77 -38.36
C LEU A 99 -2.03 -17.48 -39.87
N GLU A 100 -2.30 -18.47 -40.72
CA GLU A 100 -2.31 -18.31 -42.18
C GLU A 100 -3.48 -17.46 -42.72
N GLN A 101 -4.49 -17.14 -41.90
CA GLN A 101 -5.71 -16.44 -42.33
C GLN A 101 -5.83 -15.01 -41.79
N ASP A 102 -5.02 -14.61 -40.81
CA ASP A 102 -5.24 -13.39 -40.03
C ASP A 102 -3.92 -12.73 -39.58
N GLU A 103 -2.95 -12.61 -40.49
CA GLU A 103 -1.67 -11.91 -40.25
C GLU A 103 -1.90 -10.47 -39.75
N ALA A 104 -2.92 -9.78 -40.27
CA ALA A 104 -3.30 -8.43 -39.86
C ALA A 104 -3.67 -8.32 -38.37
N PHE A 105 -4.26 -9.36 -37.77
CA PHE A 105 -4.48 -9.41 -36.31
C PHE A 105 -3.17 -9.53 -35.53
N LEU A 106 -2.14 -10.21 -36.06
CA LEU A 106 -0.83 -10.25 -35.41
C LEU A 106 -0.11 -8.90 -35.51
N GLU A 107 -0.18 -8.22 -36.66
CA GLU A 107 0.36 -6.87 -36.82
C GLU A 107 -0.35 -5.88 -35.86
N GLU A 108 -1.69 -5.85 -35.84
CA GLU A 108 -2.43 -5.00 -34.90
C GLU A 108 -2.12 -5.36 -33.43
N LEU A 109 -2.02 -6.64 -33.09
CA LEU A 109 -1.70 -7.08 -31.73
C LEU A 109 -0.29 -6.62 -31.31
N ILE A 110 0.67 -6.55 -32.23
CA ILE A 110 2.04 -6.08 -31.94
C ILE A 110 2.07 -4.55 -31.81
N ASP A 111 1.42 -3.81 -32.71
CA ASP A 111 1.36 -2.33 -32.73
C ASP A 111 0.74 -1.71 -31.45
N ASN A 112 -0.01 -2.50 -30.67
CA ASN A 112 -0.63 -2.06 -29.42
C ASN A 112 0.25 -2.23 -28.16
N TYR A 113 1.48 -2.70 -28.31
CA TYR A 113 2.51 -2.79 -27.27
C TYR A 113 3.80 -2.10 -27.76
N ASP A 114 4.71 -1.73 -26.85
CA ASP A 114 6.03 -1.16 -27.19
C ASP A 114 7.00 -2.20 -27.82
N GLY A 115 6.49 -3.38 -28.18
CA GLY A 115 7.22 -4.51 -28.78
C GLY A 115 7.01 -5.85 -28.06
N VAL A 116 7.53 -6.92 -28.67
CA VAL A 116 7.46 -8.30 -28.14
C VAL A 116 8.73 -8.66 -27.36
N HIS A 117 8.58 -9.34 -26.22
CA HIS A 117 9.72 -9.79 -25.41
C HIS A 117 10.52 -10.90 -26.12
N GLY A 118 11.59 -10.48 -26.80
CA GLY A 118 12.55 -11.38 -27.45
C GLY A 118 13.04 -10.88 -28.81
N ASP A 119 12.28 -9.97 -29.43
CA ASP A 119 12.63 -9.38 -30.72
C ASP A 119 13.74 -8.33 -30.58
N ARG A 120 15.00 -8.79 -30.60
CA ARG A 120 16.19 -7.95 -30.42
C ARG A 120 17.39 -8.49 -31.22
N GLU A 121 17.90 -7.69 -32.16
CA GLU A 121 19.13 -7.98 -32.92
C GLU A 121 20.37 -8.20 -32.01
N GLY A 122 20.35 -7.63 -30.80
CA GLY A 122 21.39 -7.75 -29.78
C GLY A 122 21.04 -8.82 -28.74
N GLY A 123 21.60 -10.02 -28.88
CA GLY A 123 21.34 -11.16 -27.99
C GLY A 123 21.75 -10.92 -26.52
N PHE A 124 21.12 -11.67 -25.60
CA PHE A 124 21.21 -11.50 -24.14
C PHE A 124 22.64 -11.45 -23.57
N ILE A 125 22.96 -10.35 -22.86
CA ILE A 125 24.20 -10.20 -22.08
C ILE A 125 23.92 -10.38 -20.58
N SER A 126 24.58 -11.35 -19.94
CA SER A 126 24.54 -11.52 -18.49
C SER A 126 25.51 -10.56 -17.81
N ASP A 127 25.31 -10.29 -16.51
CA ASP A 127 26.14 -9.32 -15.80
C ASP A 127 27.59 -9.81 -15.61
N GLU A 128 27.82 -11.14 -15.58
CA GLU A 128 29.16 -11.73 -15.73
C GLU A 128 29.83 -11.33 -17.06
N ILE A 129 29.10 -11.44 -18.17
CA ILE A 129 29.63 -11.18 -19.53
C ILE A 129 29.80 -9.68 -19.74
N PHE A 130 28.93 -8.85 -19.14
CA PHE A 130 29.08 -7.40 -19.11
C PHE A 130 30.39 -6.98 -18.43
N LYS A 131 30.70 -7.54 -17.25
CA LYS A 131 31.96 -7.25 -16.54
C LYS A 131 33.18 -7.63 -17.39
N GLU A 132 33.24 -8.88 -17.87
CA GLU A 132 34.35 -9.36 -18.71
C GLU A 132 34.48 -8.59 -20.03
N LEU A 133 33.36 -8.11 -20.61
CA LEU A 133 33.35 -7.30 -21.82
C LEU A 133 33.90 -5.89 -21.58
N VAL A 134 33.57 -5.26 -20.45
CA VAL A 134 34.13 -3.96 -20.05
C VAL A 134 35.63 -4.09 -19.76
N GLU A 135 36.05 -5.13 -19.04
CA GLU A 135 37.46 -5.44 -18.77
C GLU A 135 38.27 -5.68 -20.05
N ALA A 136 37.75 -6.51 -20.97
CA ALA A 136 38.41 -6.79 -22.25
C ALA A 136 38.44 -5.58 -23.19
N LEU A 137 37.44 -4.69 -23.14
CA LEU A 137 37.44 -3.46 -23.94
C LEU A 137 38.37 -2.38 -23.36
N SER A 138 38.63 -2.37 -22.05
CA SER A 138 39.65 -1.50 -21.44
C SER A 138 41.06 -1.87 -21.92
N GLN A 139 41.36 -3.17 -22.04
CA GLN A 139 42.64 -3.63 -22.61
C GLN A 139 42.88 -3.13 -24.05
N TYR A 140 41.82 -2.77 -24.78
CA TYR A 140 41.91 -2.15 -26.10
C TYR A 140 42.00 -0.62 -26.10
N SER A 141 41.68 0.08 -25.00
CA SER A 141 42.01 1.51 -24.86
C SER A 141 43.47 1.70 -24.43
N ASP A 142 43.93 0.90 -23.47
CA ASP A 142 45.27 1.02 -22.89
C ASP A 142 46.35 0.86 -23.98
N HIS A 143 46.18 -0.06 -24.93
CA HIS A 143 47.06 -0.22 -26.09
C HIS A 143 46.91 0.86 -27.20
N GLU A 144 45.80 1.61 -27.27
CA GLU A 144 45.71 2.78 -28.17
C GLU A 144 46.37 4.03 -27.54
N GLU A 145 46.54 4.05 -26.21
CA GLU A 145 47.29 5.10 -25.49
C GLU A 145 48.81 4.81 -25.53
N GLU A 146 49.23 3.53 -25.45
CA GLU A 146 50.65 3.12 -25.63
C GLU A 146 51.24 3.44 -27.03
N GLU A 147 50.41 3.57 -28.07
CA GLU A 147 50.88 4.02 -29.41
C GLU A 147 50.99 5.57 -29.53
N GLU A 148 50.44 6.35 -28.59
CA GLU A 148 50.58 7.83 -28.57
C GLU A 148 51.59 8.32 -27.50
N GLU A 149 52.00 7.51 -26.50
CA GLU A 149 52.92 7.88 -25.40
C GLU A 149 54.45 7.80 -25.72
N GLU A 150 54.90 7.86 -26.98
CA GLU A 150 56.35 8.00 -27.28
C GLU A 150 56.91 9.43 -27.04
N GLU A 151 56.05 10.44 -26.81
CA GLU A 151 56.44 11.74 -26.26
C GLU A 151 55.68 12.11 -24.97
N VAL A 152 56.43 12.69 -24.01
CA VAL A 152 56.01 13.22 -22.69
C VAL A 152 55.86 12.18 -21.56
N THR A 153 56.42 12.51 -20.39
CA THR A 153 56.68 11.57 -19.30
C THR A 153 55.66 11.59 -18.16
N VAL A 154 55.16 10.39 -17.83
CA VAL A 154 54.82 9.87 -16.49
C VAL A 154 54.19 10.85 -15.49
N LYS A 155 52.85 10.75 -15.36
CA LYS A 155 52.14 10.91 -14.08
C LYS A 155 51.02 9.88 -13.93
N LYS A 156 51.29 8.78 -13.23
CA LYS A 156 50.25 8.00 -12.52
C LYS A 156 50.08 8.64 -11.13
N ASP A 157 48.93 8.60 -10.45
CA ASP A 157 48.22 7.42 -9.96
C ASP A 157 46.72 7.71 -9.62
N GLU A 158 46.08 6.81 -8.85
CA GLU A 158 44.72 6.86 -8.25
C GLU A 158 43.50 6.61 -9.17
N GLU A 159 43.37 7.22 -10.36
CA GLU A 159 42.11 7.07 -11.16
C GLU A 159 41.94 5.75 -11.94
N ARG A 160 42.96 4.88 -12.00
CA ARG A 160 43.00 3.66 -12.85
C ARG A 160 42.11 2.49 -12.34
N LYS A 161 40.80 2.71 -12.19
CA LYS A 161 39.78 1.67 -11.87
C LYS A 161 38.49 1.74 -12.72
N ILE A 162 38.26 2.81 -13.47
CA ILE A 162 37.03 2.99 -14.27
C ILE A 162 37.44 3.18 -15.73
N PRO A 163 37.08 2.26 -16.66
CA PRO A 163 37.42 2.38 -18.07
C PRO A 163 36.80 3.61 -18.77
N ASN A 164 37.33 3.93 -19.95
CA ASN A 164 36.96 5.10 -20.74
C ASN A 164 35.46 5.14 -21.06
N GLU A 165 34.81 6.30 -20.90
CA GLU A 165 33.37 6.51 -21.07
C GLU A 165 32.84 6.18 -22.49
N GLN A 166 33.73 6.21 -23.50
CA GLN A 166 33.42 5.77 -24.86
C GLN A 166 33.07 4.27 -24.92
N ILE A 167 33.63 3.44 -24.02
CA ILE A 167 33.32 2.01 -23.92
C ILE A 167 31.88 1.83 -23.43
N PHE A 168 31.51 2.48 -22.33
CA PHE A 168 30.15 2.44 -21.78
C PHE A 168 29.11 2.97 -22.79
N THR A 169 29.41 4.08 -23.47
CA THR A 169 28.57 4.63 -24.54
C THR A 169 28.39 3.64 -25.69
N ALA A 170 29.45 2.95 -26.11
CA ALA A 170 29.38 1.95 -27.16
C ALA A 170 28.56 0.72 -26.75
N ILE A 171 28.70 0.25 -25.51
CA ILE A 171 27.93 -0.88 -24.95
C ILE A 171 26.45 -0.51 -24.82
N ALA A 172 26.11 0.64 -24.22
CA ALA A 172 24.71 1.12 -24.13
C ALA A 172 24.06 1.17 -25.52
N SER A 173 24.79 1.65 -26.53
CA SER A 173 24.30 1.72 -27.91
C SER A 173 24.21 0.38 -28.66
N MET A 174 24.70 -0.72 -28.08
CA MET A 174 24.56 -2.11 -28.55
C MET A 174 23.56 -2.92 -27.72
N PHE A 175 23.29 -2.50 -26.47
CA PHE A 175 22.37 -3.14 -25.54
C PHE A 175 21.47 -2.10 -24.81
N PRO A 176 20.60 -1.34 -25.52
CA PRO A 176 19.87 -0.22 -24.90
C PRO A 176 19.00 -0.61 -23.70
N TYR A 177 18.54 -1.87 -23.67
CA TYR A 177 17.75 -2.44 -22.58
C TYR A 177 18.52 -2.69 -21.26
N LYS A 178 19.85 -2.48 -21.23
CA LYS A 178 20.67 -2.64 -20.02
C LYS A 178 20.90 -1.33 -19.25
N GLY A 179 20.53 -0.20 -19.82
CA GLY A 179 20.60 1.12 -19.19
C GLY A 179 21.36 2.16 -20.03
N THR A 180 21.36 3.41 -19.52
CA THR A 180 22.15 4.52 -20.07
C THR A 180 23.66 4.33 -19.87
N THR A 181 24.48 5.17 -20.50
CA THR A 181 25.95 5.18 -20.32
C THR A 181 26.32 5.29 -18.85
N GLU A 182 25.60 6.15 -18.13
CA GLU A 182 25.77 6.48 -16.73
C GLU A 182 25.38 5.30 -15.84
N GLU A 183 24.20 4.70 -16.05
CA GLU A 183 23.75 3.50 -15.34
C GLU A 183 24.70 2.31 -15.51
N LEU A 184 25.23 2.09 -16.72
CA LEU A 184 26.24 1.04 -16.95
C LEU A 184 27.56 1.35 -16.24
N LYS A 185 27.96 2.62 -16.18
CA LYS A 185 29.18 3.08 -15.48
C LYS A 185 29.05 2.95 -13.97
N GLU A 186 27.87 3.18 -13.39
CA GLU A 186 27.62 2.92 -11.96
C GLU A 186 27.54 1.42 -11.66
N LYS A 187 26.77 0.66 -12.46
CA LYS A 187 26.65 -0.79 -12.32
C LYS A 187 28.01 -1.51 -12.41
N TYR A 188 28.95 -1.00 -13.21
CA TYR A 188 30.31 -1.54 -13.25
C TYR A 188 31.11 -1.26 -11.97
N LYS A 189 30.94 -0.10 -11.31
CA LYS A 189 31.54 0.16 -9.99
C LYS A 189 31.02 -0.84 -8.95
N ASP A 190 29.70 -1.04 -8.90
CA ASP A 190 29.08 -1.99 -7.97
C ASP A 190 29.60 -3.42 -8.17
N LEU A 191 29.81 -3.83 -9.43
CA LEU A 191 30.38 -5.13 -9.81
C LEU A 191 31.91 -5.24 -9.58
N LEU A 192 32.60 -4.16 -9.22
CA LEU A 192 34.01 -4.17 -8.80
C LEU A 192 34.19 -4.25 -7.28
N GLU A 193 33.17 -3.89 -6.50
CA GLU A 193 33.26 -3.99 -5.04
C GLU A 193 33.14 -5.45 -4.56
N PRO A 194 33.89 -5.85 -3.51
CA PRO A 194 33.69 -7.15 -2.89
C PRO A 194 32.29 -7.19 -2.22
N PRO A 195 31.59 -8.34 -2.25
CA PRO A 195 30.23 -8.46 -1.71
C PRO A 195 30.21 -8.31 -0.18
N SER A 196 30.10 -7.05 0.28
CA SER A 196 29.93 -6.72 1.69
C SER A 196 28.52 -7.12 2.15
N PRO A 197 28.38 -7.89 3.25
CA PRO A 197 27.07 -8.28 3.77
C PRO A 197 26.26 -7.10 4.36
N VAL A 198 26.84 -5.88 4.42
CA VAL A 198 26.20 -4.71 5.06
C VAL A 198 26.36 -3.40 4.24
N LYS A 199 26.51 -3.47 2.90
CA LYS A 199 26.28 -2.29 2.05
C LYS A 199 24.79 -2.11 1.76
N LEU A 200 24.10 -1.40 2.66
CA LEU A 200 22.80 -0.80 2.35
C LEU A 200 22.98 0.35 1.33
N PRO A 201 22.07 0.52 0.35
CA PRO A 201 22.10 1.66 -0.58
C PRO A 201 22.10 3.01 0.15
N PRO A 202 22.65 4.10 -0.44
CA PRO A 202 22.86 5.38 0.25
C PRO A 202 21.60 6.04 0.85
N LEU A 203 20.41 5.71 0.33
CA LEU A 203 19.12 6.23 0.76
C LEU A 203 18.41 5.34 1.81
N CYS A 204 18.97 4.17 2.13
CA CYS A 204 18.37 3.22 3.07
C CYS A 204 18.81 3.51 4.52
N THR A 205 17.84 3.78 5.40
CA THR A 205 18.08 3.93 6.84
C THR A 205 18.30 2.54 7.48
N PRO A 206 19.38 2.31 8.25
CA PRO A 206 19.59 1.06 8.99
C PRO A 206 18.48 0.79 10.02
N ASN A 207 18.23 -0.48 10.35
CA ASN A 207 17.25 -0.81 11.39
C ASN A 207 17.66 -0.23 12.75
N LEU A 208 16.70 0.34 13.48
CA LEU A 208 16.90 0.90 14.83
C LEU A 208 17.22 -0.21 15.85
N ASP A 209 16.64 -1.40 15.70
CA ASP A 209 16.94 -2.56 16.56
C ASP A 209 18.24 -3.29 16.16
N GLY A 210 18.96 -2.79 15.15
CA GLY A 210 20.16 -3.43 14.61
C GLY A 210 21.46 -2.94 15.23
N PRO A 211 22.54 -3.76 15.27
CA PRO A 211 23.85 -3.35 15.79
C PRO A 211 24.53 -2.24 14.98
N PHE A 212 23.96 -1.88 13.81
CA PHE A 212 24.43 -0.81 12.93
C PHE A 212 23.50 0.41 12.92
N ALA A 213 22.63 0.56 13.93
CA ALA A 213 21.72 1.70 14.06
C ALA A 213 22.48 3.04 14.11
N LYS A 214 22.12 3.97 13.21
CA LYS A 214 22.73 5.31 13.10
C LYS A 214 21.78 6.37 13.64
N SER A 215 22.36 7.46 14.17
CA SER A 215 21.60 8.67 14.48
C SER A 215 21.11 9.31 13.18
N VAL A 216 19.79 9.39 13.01
CA VAL A 216 19.12 9.91 11.80
C VAL A 216 18.00 10.89 12.19
N GLN A 217 17.46 11.62 11.21
CA GLN A 217 16.33 12.52 11.43
C GLN A 217 15.00 11.77 11.47
N ARG A 218 14.01 12.32 12.20
CA ARG A 218 12.68 11.72 12.36
C ARG A 218 12.07 11.25 11.02
N GLU A 219 12.15 12.10 10.00
CA GLU A 219 11.53 11.80 8.71
C GLU A 219 12.27 10.69 7.95
N GLN A 220 13.57 10.51 8.19
CA GLN A 220 14.34 9.37 7.66
C GLN A 220 13.95 8.07 8.39
N SER A 221 13.85 8.09 9.72
CA SER A 221 13.38 6.95 10.53
C SER A 221 11.96 6.50 10.15
N LEU A 222 11.09 7.45 9.78
CA LEU A 222 9.69 7.17 9.42
C LEU A 222 9.45 7.03 7.91
N HIS A 223 10.43 7.31 7.05
CA HIS A 223 10.23 7.42 5.60
C HIS A 223 9.54 6.20 5.00
N SER A 224 10.09 5.00 5.22
CA SER A 224 9.53 3.74 4.70
C SER A 224 8.10 3.50 5.20
N PHE A 225 7.80 3.89 6.44
CA PHE A 225 6.45 3.78 7.01
C PHE A 225 5.49 4.79 6.39
N HIS A 226 5.89 6.07 6.25
CA HIS A 226 5.07 7.11 5.64
C HIS A 226 4.78 6.87 4.15
N THR A 227 5.79 6.42 3.39
CA THR A 227 5.69 6.21 1.94
C THR A 227 4.90 4.95 1.58
N LEU A 228 5.13 3.82 2.28
CA LEU A 228 4.52 2.54 1.94
C LEU A 228 3.14 2.31 2.58
N PHE A 229 2.78 3.01 3.65
CA PHE A 229 1.52 2.77 4.37
C PHE A 229 0.29 3.35 3.68
N CYS A 230 -0.58 2.49 3.17
CA CYS A 230 -1.87 2.92 2.67
C CYS A 230 -2.87 3.18 3.80
N ARG A 231 -3.17 4.46 4.04
CA ARG A 231 -4.20 4.92 4.99
C ARG A 231 -5.63 4.47 4.63
N ARG A 232 -5.91 4.03 3.39
CA ARG A 232 -7.26 3.56 2.98
C ARG A 232 -7.57 2.15 3.51
N CYS A 233 -6.62 1.22 3.39
CA CYS A 233 -6.80 -0.20 3.76
C CYS A 233 -5.90 -0.71 4.90
N PHE A 234 -5.08 0.17 5.50
CA PHE A 234 -4.19 -0.13 6.63
C PHE A 234 -3.16 -1.24 6.35
N LYS A 235 -2.52 -1.19 5.19
CA LYS A 235 -1.47 -2.12 4.75
C LYS A 235 -0.27 -1.34 4.20
N TYR A 236 0.92 -1.87 4.40
CA TYR A 236 2.10 -1.46 3.61
C TYR A 236 2.02 -2.10 2.23
N ASP A 237 2.48 -1.38 1.20
CA ASP A 237 2.54 -1.82 -0.21
C ASP A 237 1.24 -2.50 -0.68
N CYS A 238 0.15 -1.73 -0.73
CA CYS A 238 -1.17 -2.32 -0.89
C CYS A 238 -1.55 -2.56 -2.36
N PHE A 239 -1.99 -3.79 -2.66
CA PHE A 239 -2.41 -4.23 -4.00
C PHE A 239 -3.71 -3.59 -4.54
N LEU A 240 -4.10 -2.37 -4.13
CA LEU A 240 -5.34 -1.73 -4.57
C LEU A 240 -5.23 -0.22 -4.80
N HIS A 241 -4.35 0.48 -4.08
CA HIS A 241 -4.21 1.94 -4.15
C HIS A 241 -2.80 2.29 -4.62
N PRO A 242 -2.60 2.70 -5.90
CA PRO A 242 -1.27 2.88 -6.48
C PRO A 242 -0.60 4.19 -6.07
N PHE A 243 -1.38 5.20 -5.68
CA PHE A 243 -0.85 6.51 -5.28
C PHE A 243 -0.46 6.49 -3.81
N HIS A 244 0.81 6.82 -3.52
CA HIS A 244 1.33 7.01 -2.17
C HIS A 244 0.53 8.05 -1.38
N ALA A 245 0.55 7.95 -0.04
CA ALA A 245 -0.14 8.90 0.81
C ALA A 245 0.44 10.32 0.69
N THR A 246 -0.41 11.33 0.51
CA THR A 246 0.07 12.72 0.38
C THR A 246 0.72 13.20 1.70
N PRO A 247 1.70 14.11 1.65
CA PRO A 247 2.51 14.47 2.84
C PRO A 247 1.74 15.01 4.05
N ASN A 248 0.48 15.44 3.91
CA ASN A 248 -0.31 15.90 5.05
C ASN A 248 -1.13 14.78 5.72
N VAL A 249 -1.24 13.58 5.13
CA VAL A 249 -1.98 12.44 5.69
C VAL A 249 -1.41 11.95 7.03
N TYR A 250 -0.08 11.94 7.16
CA TYR A 250 0.62 11.54 8.39
C TYR A 250 0.90 12.71 9.36
N LYS A 251 0.57 13.96 8.98
CA LYS A 251 0.70 15.12 9.87
C LYS A 251 -0.52 15.25 10.78
N ARG A 252 -0.32 15.11 12.09
CA ARG A 252 -1.40 15.19 13.08
C ARG A 252 -1.92 16.63 13.22
N LYS A 253 -3.16 16.87 12.76
CA LYS A 253 -3.82 18.20 12.78
C LYS A 253 -4.08 18.77 14.18
N SER A 254 -4.25 17.91 15.20
CA SER A 254 -4.38 18.37 16.59
C SER A 254 -3.04 18.31 17.32
N LYS A 255 -2.62 19.46 17.86
CA LYS A 255 -1.46 19.60 18.76
C LYS A 255 -1.80 19.37 20.24
N GLU A 256 -3.04 18.99 20.58
CA GLU A 256 -3.42 18.75 21.97
C GLU A 256 -2.76 17.47 22.52
N ILE A 257 -1.68 17.69 23.27
CA ILE A 257 -1.03 16.68 24.11
C ILE A 257 -1.01 17.27 25.52
N ARG A 258 -1.62 16.54 26.46
CA ARG A 258 -1.58 16.93 27.86
C ARG A 258 -0.19 16.62 28.38
N MET A 259 0.50 17.64 28.87
CA MET A 259 1.66 17.43 29.72
C MET A 259 1.17 17.07 31.13
N GLU A 260 1.87 16.15 31.77
CA GLU A 260 1.65 15.83 33.18
C GLU A 260 2.23 16.97 34.04
N THR A 261 1.50 17.38 35.08
CA THR A 261 1.87 18.49 35.99
C THR A 261 2.46 17.99 37.31
N GLU A 262 2.57 16.68 37.48
CA GLU A 262 3.09 16.01 38.67
C GLU A 262 4.39 15.28 38.28
N PRO A 263 5.41 15.23 39.16
CA PRO A 263 6.69 14.64 38.83
C PRO A 263 6.57 13.12 38.68
N CYS A 264 7.03 12.59 37.54
CA CYS A 264 6.96 11.16 37.22
C CYS A 264 7.96 10.27 37.99
N GLY A 265 8.74 10.82 38.92
CA GLY A 265 9.80 10.16 39.67
C GLY A 265 10.82 11.16 40.24
N VAL A 266 11.86 10.65 40.90
CA VAL A 266 12.95 11.48 41.47
C VAL A 266 13.78 12.20 40.41
N ASP A 267 14.04 11.55 39.27
CA ASP A 267 14.73 12.14 38.11
C ASP A 267 13.74 12.77 37.10
N CYS A 268 12.71 13.46 37.59
CA CYS A 268 11.76 14.16 36.73
C CYS A 268 12.26 15.55 36.33
N PHE A 269 12.13 15.91 35.04
CA PHE A 269 12.50 17.24 34.55
C PHE A 269 11.76 18.38 35.28
N LEU A 270 10.55 18.13 35.80
CA LEU A 270 9.75 19.11 36.58
C LEU A 270 10.43 19.57 37.87
N LEU A 271 11.45 18.84 38.35
CA LEU A 271 12.21 19.17 39.56
C LEU A 271 13.48 20.01 39.25
N GLN A 272 13.79 20.25 37.97
CA GLN A 272 14.91 21.11 37.55
C GLN A 272 14.60 22.61 37.78
N LYS A 273 15.65 23.39 38.05
CA LYS A 273 15.56 24.86 38.11
C LYS A 273 15.10 25.41 36.75
N GLY A 274 14.05 26.23 36.75
CA GLY A 274 13.43 26.79 35.53
C GLY A 274 12.36 25.91 34.86
N ALA A 275 12.23 24.62 35.21
CA ALA A 275 11.24 23.74 34.58
C ALA A 275 9.78 24.20 34.79
N LYS A 276 9.49 24.83 35.94
CA LYS A 276 8.17 25.41 36.23
C LYS A 276 7.81 26.54 35.26
N GLU A 277 8.77 27.43 34.94
CA GLU A 277 8.58 28.52 33.99
C GLU A 277 8.40 27.99 32.55
N PHE A 278 9.17 26.96 32.18
CA PHE A 278 9.01 26.23 30.92
C PHE A 278 7.61 25.62 30.77
N VAL A 279 7.07 25.03 31.85
CA VAL A 279 5.71 24.47 31.86
C VAL A 279 4.66 25.58 31.81
N ASP A 280 4.78 26.63 32.64
CA ASP A 280 3.81 27.73 32.69
C ASP A 280 3.71 28.48 31.35
N GLN A 281 4.85 28.74 30.68
CA GLN A 281 4.87 29.33 29.33
C GLN A 281 4.14 28.44 28.30
N ASN A 282 4.31 27.12 28.37
CA ASN A 282 3.66 26.16 27.46
C ASN A 282 2.19 25.84 27.83
N MET A 283 1.78 26.00 29.09
CA MET A 283 0.44 25.63 29.60
C MET A 283 -0.60 26.77 29.54
N LEU A 284 -0.18 28.02 29.34
CA LEU A 284 -0.96 29.24 29.60
C LEU A 284 -2.31 29.38 28.86
N ARG A 285 -2.57 28.60 27.79
CA ARG A 285 -3.88 28.57 27.10
C ARG A 285 -4.91 27.59 27.71
N SER A 286 -4.49 26.53 28.41
CA SER A 286 -5.41 25.47 28.89
C SER A 286 -6.40 25.95 29.97
N GLN A 287 -5.92 26.73 30.95
CA GLN A 287 -6.74 27.11 32.10
C GLN A 287 -7.77 28.23 31.84
N ARG A 288 -7.58 29.09 30.82
CA ARG A 288 -8.49 30.22 30.54
C ARG A 288 -9.92 29.77 30.20
N SER A 289 -10.08 28.55 29.69
CA SER A 289 -11.39 27.91 29.45
C SER A 289 -12.18 27.65 30.75
N ARG A 290 -11.50 27.29 31.85
CA ARG A 290 -12.17 26.88 33.11
C ARG A 290 -12.56 28.03 34.04
N ARG A 291 -11.78 29.12 34.11
CA ARG A 291 -12.01 30.20 35.09
C ARG A 291 -13.28 31.03 34.86
N ARG A 292 -13.95 30.94 33.69
CA ARG A 292 -15.19 31.71 33.40
C ARG A 292 -16.49 31.06 33.92
N ARG A 293 -16.43 29.95 34.67
CA ARG A 293 -17.62 29.22 35.17
C ARG A 293 -17.78 29.20 36.70
N ARG A 294 -17.34 30.25 37.42
CA ARG A 294 -17.63 30.43 38.86
C ARG A 294 -17.77 31.89 39.28
N GLN A 295 -18.70 32.63 38.66
CA GLN A 295 -19.29 33.79 39.34
C GLN A 295 -20.32 33.30 40.36
N GLN A 296 -20.19 33.75 41.61
CA GLN A 296 -21.17 33.51 42.66
C GLN A 296 -22.40 34.39 42.41
N ARG A 297 -23.60 33.86 42.69
CA ARG A 297 -24.77 34.72 42.96
C ARG A 297 -24.66 35.23 44.39
N PRO A 298 -24.91 36.53 44.68
CA PRO A 298 -25.10 36.97 46.04
C PRO A 298 -26.43 36.44 46.60
N THR A 299 -26.42 36.03 47.87
CA THR A 299 -27.61 35.63 48.63
C THR A 299 -28.03 36.77 49.54
N SER A 300 -29.27 37.24 49.41
CA SER A 300 -29.95 38.01 50.47
C SER A 300 -30.80 37.06 51.33
N SER A 301 -30.96 37.42 52.61
CA SER A 301 -31.81 36.73 53.61
C SER A 301 -33.30 36.70 53.18
N THR A 302 -34.22 35.94 53.79
CA THR A 302 -34.58 35.92 55.23
C THR A 302 -35.55 34.75 55.56
N CYS A 303 -35.52 34.24 56.80
CA CYS A 303 -36.56 33.45 57.55
C CYS A 303 -37.19 32.19 56.92
N ALA A 304 -37.84 31.27 57.66
CA ALA A 304 -37.68 30.70 59.02
C ALA A 304 -38.69 29.53 59.19
N GLY A 305 -38.43 28.56 60.08
CA GLY A 305 -39.42 27.53 60.49
C GLY A 305 -39.03 26.07 60.15
N PRO A 306 -39.59 25.05 60.85
CA PRO A 306 -38.79 23.88 61.24
C PRO A 306 -39.40 22.47 61.07
N SER A 307 -38.64 21.47 61.56
CA SER A 307 -39.01 20.09 61.96
C SER A 307 -39.01 18.96 60.90
N GLY A 308 -38.53 17.76 61.31
CA GLY A 308 -38.47 16.55 60.47
C GLY A 308 -37.21 15.67 60.68
N SER A 309 -37.11 15.00 61.81
CA SER A 309 -36.13 13.93 62.14
C SER A 309 -36.83 12.54 62.03
N PRO A 310 -36.20 11.38 62.29
CA PRO A 310 -34.78 11.07 62.63
C PRO A 310 -34.01 10.42 61.43
N GLU A 311 -33.04 9.47 61.45
CA GLU A 311 -32.58 8.39 62.38
C GLU A 311 -31.05 8.10 62.35
N GLU A 312 -30.69 7.05 63.08
CA GLU A 312 -29.42 6.43 63.51
C GLU A 312 -28.49 5.87 62.39
N GLY A 313 -27.25 5.43 62.65
CA GLY A 313 -26.43 5.45 63.88
C GLY A 313 -25.05 4.77 63.78
N LYS A 314 -24.05 5.36 64.45
CA LYS A 314 -22.76 4.86 65.02
C LYS A 314 -22.04 3.57 64.52
N GLU A 315 -20.71 3.71 64.37
CA GLU A 315 -19.59 2.81 64.81
C GLU A 315 -19.53 1.33 64.32
N GLY A 316 -18.37 0.63 64.31
CA GLY A 316 -16.97 1.05 64.50
C GLY A 316 -15.99 -0.14 64.68
N ASP A 317 -14.82 -0.06 64.02
CA ASP A 317 -13.51 -0.74 64.28
C ASP A 317 -13.34 -2.29 64.17
N SER A 318 -12.11 -2.68 63.78
CA SER A 318 -11.38 -3.98 63.94
C SER A 318 -12.01 -5.31 63.38
N ASP A 319 -11.33 -6.47 63.24
CA ASP A 319 -9.91 -6.85 63.49
C ASP A 319 -9.45 -8.11 62.67
N HIS A 320 -8.13 -8.39 62.70
CA HIS A 320 -7.39 -9.69 62.67
C HIS A 320 -7.53 -10.76 61.53
N GLU A 321 -6.38 -11.15 60.95
CA GLU A 321 -5.71 -12.49 61.08
C GLU A 321 -5.06 -13.11 59.79
N THR A 322 -4.02 -13.94 60.01
CA THR A 322 -3.00 -14.58 59.14
C THR A 322 -3.46 -15.88 58.42
N THR A 323 -2.69 -16.62 57.59
CA THR A 323 -1.47 -17.47 57.84
C THR A 323 -0.75 -17.91 56.52
N SER A 324 0.44 -18.54 56.44
CA SER A 324 1.78 -18.39 57.10
C SER A 324 2.72 -19.60 56.80
N SER A 325 3.62 -19.55 55.80
CA SER A 325 4.71 -20.56 55.57
C SER A 325 5.81 -20.02 54.63
N SER A 326 7.10 -19.80 54.98
CA SER A 326 8.21 -20.70 55.42
C SER A 326 8.73 -21.64 54.31
N GLU A 327 10.02 -21.81 53.98
CA GLU A 327 11.35 -21.37 54.50
C GLU A 327 12.39 -21.50 53.32
N GLY A 328 13.68 -21.08 53.35
CA GLY A 328 14.46 -20.45 54.41
C GLY A 328 15.96 -20.18 54.12
N ASN A 329 16.58 -19.42 55.04
CA ASN A 329 18.00 -19.42 55.46
C ASN A 329 19.18 -19.21 54.46
N SER A 330 19.84 -18.02 54.51
CA SER A 330 21.29 -17.91 54.82
C SER A 330 21.85 -16.47 54.93
N ARG A 331 22.60 -16.21 56.00
CA ARG A 331 23.83 -15.36 56.20
C ARG A 331 24.14 -14.21 55.19
N CYS A 332 24.60 -13.01 55.59
CA CYS A 332 25.32 -12.63 56.83
C CYS A 332 25.35 -11.10 57.13
N GLN A 333 25.58 -10.77 58.42
CA GLN A 333 26.25 -9.57 58.99
C GLN A 333 25.84 -8.13 58.58
N THR A 334 25.35 -7.38 59.59
CA THR A 334 25.48 -5.90 59.72
C THR A 334 26.84 -5.51 60.31
N PRO A 335 27.32 -4.25 60.19
CA PRO A 335 27.16 -3.32 61.33
C PRO A 335 27.06 -1.79 61.02
N THR A 336 26.29 -1.09 61.87
CA THR A 336 26.39 0.33 62.33
C THR A 336 26.32 1.53 61.36
N LYS A 337 25.62 2.60 61.80
CA LYS A 337 25.64 3.97 61.23
C LYS A 337 26.83 4.81 61.74
N PRO A 338 27.18 5.92 61.05
CA PRO A 338 27.32 7.21 61.75
C PRO A 338 26.28 8.26 61.32
N HIS A 339 26.32 9.44 61.97
CA HIS A 339 25.54 10.65 61.66
C HIS A 339 26.36 11.61 60.73
N PRO A 340 25.76 12.69 60.18
CA PRO A 340 26.38 13.48 59.11
C PRO A 340 27.41 14.51 59.60
N GLY A 341 28.25 14.96 58.67
CA GLY A 341 29.05 16.19 58.74
C GLY A 341 28.97 16.89 57.38
N ASP A 342 28.96 18.22 57.40
CA ASP A 342 28.75 19.06 56.22
C ASP A 342 30.04 19.36 55.44
N GLU A 343 29.86 19.82 54.20
CA GLU A 343 30.82 20.52 53.33
C GLU A 343 32.22 19.88 53.12
N ASP A 344 32.37 19.20 51.98
CA ASP A 344 33.55 19.44 51.14
C ASP A 344 33.20 19.36 49.64
N GLY A 345 33.89 20.16 48.82
CA GLY A 345 33.43 20.53 47.47
C GLY A 345 34.11 19.78 46.32
N GLU A 346 33.83 18.49 46.13
CA GLU A 346 34.32 17.77 44.94
C GLU A 346 33.55 18.15 43.67
N GLN A 347 34.25 18.45 42.56
CA GLN A 347 33.59 18.56 41.26
C GLN A 347 32.94 17.22 40.91
N GLN A 348 31.61 17.19 40.85
CA GLN A 348 30.88 16.05 40.34
C GLN A 348 31.27 15.82 38.87
N ALA A 349 32.15 14.84 38.65
CA ALA A 349 32.60 14.44 37.33
C ALA A 349 31.36 14.12 36.48
N CYS A 350 31.15 14.91 35.42
CA CYS A 350 29.98 14.76 34.58
C CYS A 350 30.03 13.38 33.91
N CYS A 351 29.24 12.45 34.43
CA CYS A 351 28.98 11.16 33.82
C CYS A 351 28.21 11.42 32.52
N VAL A 352 28.95 11.62 31.43
CA VAL A 352 28.42 11.94 30.10
C VAL A 352 27.52 10.80 29.65
N VAL A 353 26.21 11.00 29.83
CA VAL A 353 25.17 10.03 29.48
C VAL A 353 25.31 9.73 27.99
N GLN A 354 25.75 8.52 27.66
CA GLN A 354 25.92 8.10 26.28
C GLN A 354 24.55 7.80 25.67
N TRP A 355 24.37 8.26 24.43
CA TRP A 355 23.21 7.99 23.61
C TRP A 355 23.64 7.20 22.38
N SER A 356 22.98 6.09 22.13
CA SER A 356 23.15 5.30 20.92
C SER A 356 22.40 5.93 19.74
N GLY A 357 22.81 5.60 18.50
CA GLY A 357 22.12 6.08 17.29
C GLY A 357 20.65 5.67 17.23
N ALA A 358 20.28 4.56 17.87
CA ALA A 358 18.90 4.13 18.05
C ALA A 358 18.13 5.07 19.00
N GLU A 359 18.67 5.37 20.18
CA GLU A 359 18.04 6.25 21.17
C GLU A 359 17.90 7.69 20.68
N GLU A 360 18.91 8.26 20.01
CA GLU A 360 18.81 9.62 19.44
C GLU A 360 17.72 9.71 18.37
N SER A 361 17.65 8.71 17.48
CA SER A 361 16.63 8.64 16.43
C SER A 361 15.23 8.42 17.02
N LEU A 362 15.10 7.52 17.99
CA LEU A 362 13.85 7.25 18.70
C LEU A 362 13.38 8.48 19.48
N PHE A 363 14.29 9.24 20.11
CA PHE A 363 13.97 10.53 20.71
C PHE A 363 13.42 11.51 19.68
N ARG A 364 14.09 11.73 18.54
CA ARG A 364 13.60 12.65 17.49
C ARG A 364 12.23 12.24 16.94
N VAL A 365 11.99 10.92 16.78
CA VAL A 365 10.69 10.36 16.42
C VAL A 365 9.64 10.66 17.50
N LEU A 366 9.89 10.27 18.76
CA LEU A 366 8.94 10.45 19.85
C LEU A 366 8.65 11.93 20.14
N HIS A 367 9.66 12.80 20.13
CA HIS A 367 9.51 14.23 20.33
C HIS A 367 8.60 14.88 19.27
N GLY A 368 8.70 14.48 18.00
CA GLY A 368 7.78 14.93 16.96
C GLY A 368 6.33 14.40 17.10
N THR A 369 6.08 13.43 17.99
CA THR A 369 4.75 12.83 18.25
C THR A 369 4.16 13.26 19.59
N TYR A 370 5.01 13.51 20.60
CA TYR A 370 4.64 13.84 21.99
C TYR A 370 4.98 15.29 22.41
N PHE A 371 5.68 16.03 21.54
CA PHE A 371 6.22 17.38 21.81
C PHE A 371 6.98 17.42 23.16
N ASN A 372 6.81 18.48 23.94
CA ASN A 372 7.52 18.71 25.19
C ASN A 372 7.07 17.78 26.36
N ASN A 373 6.35 16.68 26.13
CA ASN A 373 6.01 15.69 27.18
C ASN A 373 7.15 14.69 27.39
N PHE A 374 8.22 15.16 28.04
CA PHE A 374 9.44 14.37 28.30
C PHE A 374 9.20 13.18 29.24
N CYS A 375 8.17 13.22 30.10
CA CYS A 375 7.75 12.10 30.95
C CYS A 375 7.31 10.89 30.10
N SER A 376 6.43 11.12 29.13
CA SER A 376 5.98 10.09 28.18
C SER A 376 7.10 9.62 27.26
N ILE A 377 7.99 10.52 26.81
CA ILE A 377 9.12 10.16 25.94
C ILE A 377 10.10 9.24 26.70
N ALA A 378 10.51 9.60 27.91
CA ALA A 378 11.39 8.77 28.75
C ALA A 378 10.79 7.37 29.01
N ARG A 379 9.49 7.30 29.35
CA ARG A 379 8.76 6.04 29.54
C ARG A 379 8.75 5.14 28.28
N LEU A 380 8.80 5.74 27.08
CA LEU A 380 8.80 5.01 25.81
C LEU A 380 10.21 4.67 25.29
N ILE A 381 11.23 5.41 25.69
CA ILE A 381 12.65 5.05 25.44
C ILE A 381 13.10 3.94 26.41
N GLY A 382 12.69 4.01 27.68
CA GLY A 382 12.96 2.98 28.70
C GLY A 382 14.40 2.96 29.23
N THR A 383 15.39 3.23 28.38
CA THR A 383 16.83 3.27 28.74
C THR A 383 17.31 4.63 29.27
N LYS A 384 16.43 5.64 29.29
CA LYS A 384 16.74 7.02 29.69
C LYS A 384 15.68 7.57 30.65
N ASN A 385 16.11 8.28 31.69
CA ASN A 385 15.22 8.92 32.65
C ASN A 385 14.68 10.27 32.11
N CYS A 386 13.71 10.85 32.82
CA CYS A 386 12.99 12.03 32.35
C CYS A 386 13.85 13.31 32.32
N LYS A 387 14.80 13.43 33.27
CA LYS A 387 15.82 14.48 33.28
C LYS A 387 16.76 14.37 32.07
N GLU A 388 17.29 13.18 31.77
CA GLU A 388 18.19 12.95 30.64
C GLU A 388 17.53 13.27 29.30
N VAL A 389 16.25 12.89 29.13
CA VAL A 389 15.45 13.19 27.94
C VAL A 389 15.23 14.71 27.77
N TYR A 390 15.06 15.46 28.86
CA TYR A 390 14.98 16.93 28.82
C TYR A 390 16.34 17.57 28.49
N GLU A 391 17.43 17.09 29.09
CA GLU A 391 18.79 17.59 28.84
C GLU A 391 19.23 17.33 27.39
N PHE A 392 18.85 16.19 26.80
CA PHE A 392 19.04 15.93 25.37
C PHE A 392 18.18 16.85 24.48
N ALA A 393 16.92 17.13 24.87
CA ALA A 393 16.05 18.07 24.15
C ALA A 393 16.60 19.51 24.14
N VAL A 394 17.26 19.92 25.24
CA VAL A 394 17.98 21.21 25.34
C VAL A 394 19.22 21.19 24.45
N LYS A 395 20.03 20.12 24.50
CA LYS A 395 21.26 19.95 23.70
C LYS A 395 21.00 20.04 22.19
N GLU A 396 19.93 19.41 21.70
CA GLU A 396 19.53 19.47 20.27
C GLU A 396 18.75 20.74 19.89
N VAL A 397 18.48 21.64 20.85
CA VAL A 397 17.67 22.86 20.65
C VAL A 397 16.24 22.56 20.15
N LEU A 398 15.74 21.33 20.33
CA LEU A 398 14.50 20.82 19.71
C LEU A 398 13.20 21.28 20.38
N ILE A 399 13.29 21.99 21.51
CA ILE A 399 12.17 22.58 22.28
C ILE A 399 11.17 23.26 21.34
N HIS A 400 9.96 22.70 21.24
CA HIS A 400 8.93 23.25 20.39
C HIS A 400 8.33 24.52 21.01
N ARG A 401 8.71 25.67 20.47
CA ARG A 401 8.04 26.96 20.71
C ARG A 401 6.73 26.97 19.92
N VAL A 402 5.58 26.94 20.61
CA VAL A 402 4.25 26.90 19.97
C VAL A 402 3.89 28.27 19.40
N PRO A 403 3.60 28.41 18.08
CA PRO A 403 3.15 29.67 17.51
C PRO A 403 1.80 30.16 18.07
N LEU A 404 1.68 31.47 18.30
CA LEU A 404 0.51 32.12 18.91
C LEU A 404 -0.62 32.43 17.92
N GLU A 405 -1.10 31.44 17.17
CA GLU A 405 -2.30 31.61 16.34
C GLU A 405 -3.58 31.46 17.18
N ASP A 406 -4.57 32.34 17.00
CA ASP A 406 -5.76 32.44 17.87
C ASP A 406 -7.00 31.72 17.30
N GLY A 407 -6.81 30.45 16.93
CA GLY A 407 -7.85 29.55 16.42
C GLY A 407 -8.88 29.13 17.47
N GLY A 408 -9.82 30.01 17.80
CA GLY A 408 -10.81 29.84 18.88
C GLY A 408 -11.91 28.80 18.62
N ILE A 409 -11.60 27.51 18.70
CA ILE A 409 -12.60 26.42 18.57
C ILE A 409 -13.46 26.30 19.85
N SER A 410 -14.59 26.99 19.87
CA SER A 410 -15.64 26.79 20.89
C SER A 410 -16.43 25.50 20.61
N PRO A 411 -16.62 24.58 21.60
CA PRO A 411 -17.40 23.35 21.44
C PRO A 411 -18.92 23.62 21.40
N GLN A 412 -19.41 24.21 20.31
CA GLN A 412 -20.83 24.50 20.11
C GLN A 412 -21.61 23.22 19.75
N LYS A 413 -22.51 22.78 20.65
CA LYS A 413 -23.50 21.73 20.38
C LYS A 413 -24.47 22.16 19.25
N LYS A 414 -24.10 21.92 17.99
CA LYS A 414 -24.88 22.32 16.80
C LYS A 414 -25.72 21.17 16.24
N LYS A 415 -27.03 21.40 16.08
CA LYS A 415 -27.91 20.58 15.23
C LYS A 415 -27.52 20.80 13.75
N ARG A 416 -26.80 19.85 13.12
CA ARG A 416 -26.53 19.89 11.65
C ARG A 416 -27.88 19.97 10.89
N LYS A 417 -28.01 20.93 9.97
CA LYS A 417 -29.26 21.19 9.22
C LYS A 417 -29.52 20.11 8.17
N HIS A 418 -30.22 19.03 8.54
CA HIS A 418 -30.58 17.87 7.72
C HIS A 418 -31.63 18.16 6.59
N ARG A 419 -31.61 19.35 5.98
CA ARG A 419 -32.58 19.77 4.93
C ARG A 419 -31.96 20.29 3.63
N LEU A 420 -30.64 20.43 3.51
CA LEU A 420 -30.02 21.00 2.31
C LEU A 420 -29.54 19.96 1.28
N TRP A 421 -29.11 18.76 1.72
CA TRP A 421 -28.54 17.75 0.82
C TRP A 421 -29.50 17.21 -0.26
N ALA A 422 -30.81 17.32 -0.07
CA ALA A 422 -31.81 16.97 -1.08
C ALA A 422 -31.79 17.88 -2.34
N LYS A 423 -31.01 18.97 -2.33
CA LYS A 423 -30.86 19.90 -3.47
C LYS A 423 -29.46 19.93 -4.10
N ILE A 424 -28.44 19.30 -3.49
CA ILE A 424 -27.04 19.55 -3.87
C ILE A 424 -26.52 18.60 -4.97
N GLN A 425 -26.94 17.33 -5.01
CA GLN A 425 -26.62 16.39 -6.09
C GLN A 425 -27.85 15.57 -6.54
N LEU A 426 -28.94 16.27 -6.87
CA LEU A 426 -29.95 15.76 -7.81
C LEU A 426 -30.10 16.63 -9.07
N LYS A 427 -29.14 17.54 -9.30
CA LYS A 427 -28.78 17.97 -10.66
C LYS A 427 -28.08 16.81 -11.37
N LYS A 428 -28.84 15.79 -11.79
CA LYS A 428 -28.39 14.90 -12.86
C LYS A 428 -28.68 15.59 -14.18
N ASP A 429 -27.87 16.60 -14.52
CA ASP A 429 -27.85 17.16 -15.87
C ASP A 429 -27.37 16.02 -16.79
N ASN A 430 -28.31 15.43 -17.54
CA ASN A 430 -28.25 14.03 -18.02
C ASN A 430 -27.36 13.86 -19.28
N SER A 431 -26.22 14.56 -19.34
CA SER A 431 -25.40 14.73 -20.55
C SER A 431 -24.06 13.99 -20.53
N SER A 432 -23.61 13.48 -19.38
CA SER A 432 -22.53 12.49 -19.32
C SER A 432 -22.79 11.49 -18.18
N ASN A 433 -22.74 10.19 -18.48
CA ASN A 433 -22.81 9.12 -17.46
C ASN A 433 -21.40 8.77 -16.93
N GLN A 434 -20.49 9.74 -16.98
CA GLN A 434 -19.07 9.57 -16.64
C GLN A 434 -18.88 9.48 -15.13
N VAL A 435 -18.27 8.39 -14.65
CA VAL A 435 -17.93 8.17 -13.24
C VAL A 435 -16.43 8.00 -13.16
N TYR A 436 -15.76 8.84 -12.37
CA TYR A 436 -14.30 8.82 -12.18
C TYR A 436 -13.94 8.23 -10.82
N ASN A 437 -12.80 7.56 -10.72
CA ASN A 437 -12.35 6.89 -9.52
C ASN A 437 -11.98 7.88 -8.40
N TYR A 438 -12.34 7.54 -7.16
CA TYR A 438 -12.10 8.43 -6.04
C TYR A 438 -10.62 8.46 -5.60
N GLN A 439 -10.06 9.68 -5.60
CA GLN A 439 -8.76 10.01 -5.02
C GLN A 439 -8.92 11.05 -3.89
N PRO A 440 -8.20 10.95 -2.76
CA PRO A 440 -8.27 11.94 -1.69
C PRO A 440 -7.64 13.27 -2.09
N CYS A 441 -8.38 14.37 -1.95
CA CYS A 441 -7.82 15.71 -2.18
C CYS A 441 -6.96 16.19 -0.99
N ASP A 442 -5.88 16.90 -1.29
CA ASP A 442 -4.99 17.56 -0.32
C ASP A 442 -4.59 18.94 -0.88
N HIS A 443 -5.11 19.99 -0.25
CA HIS A 443 -4.92 21.39 -0.63
C HIS A 443 -5.06 22.25 0.65
N PRO A 444 -3.99 22.38 1.46
CA PRO A 444 -4.12 22.81 2.86
C PRO A 444 -4.72 24.19 3.05
N ASP A 445 -4.41 25.14 2.16
CA ASP A 445 -4.77 26.55 2.29
C ASP A 445 -6.06 26.95 1.53
N HIS A 446 -6.77 25.98 0.94
CA HIS A 446 -7.92 26.22 0.06
C HIS A 446 -9.13 25.34 0.41
N PRO A 447 -10.38 25.84 0.24
CA PRO A 447 -11.59 25.04 0.43
C PRO A 447 -11.80 24.03 -0.71
N CYS A 448 -12.73 23.10 -0.55
CA CYS A 448 -13.17 22.26 -1.69
C CYS A 448 -14.16 23.03 -2.58
N ASP A 449 -13.64 23.89 -3.45
CA ASP A 449 -14.39 24.57 -4.51
C ASP A 449 -14.23 23.87 -5.88
N SER A 450 -14.51 24.57 -6.99
CA SER A 450 -14.38 24.05 -8.36
C SER A 450 -12.96 23.63 -8.78
N SER A 451 -11.92 24.05 -8.06
CA SER A 451 -10.53 23.60 -8.27
C SER A 451 -10.19 22.27 -7.56
N CYS A 452 -11.05 21.80 -6.66
CA CYS A 452 -10.81 20.60 -5.89
C CYS A 452 -10.98 19.34 -6.76
N PRO A 453 -9.98 18.42 -6.82
CA PRO A 453 -10.07 17.21 -7.64
C PRO A 453 -11.32 16.36 -7.38
N CYS A 454 -11.82 16.28 -6.14
CA CYS A 454 -13.07 15.59 -5.83
C CYS A 454 -14.27 16.29 -6.49
N VAL A 455 -14.35 17.62 -6.44
CA VAL A 455 -15.45 18.40 -7.04
C VAL A 455 -15.39 18.34 -8.56
N MET A 456 -14.20 18.44 -9.15
CA MET A 456 -13.98 18.30 -10.60
C MET A 456 -14.42 16.93 -11.11
N THR A 457 -14.10 15.85 -10.38
CA THR A 457 -14.55 14.48 -10.68
C THR A 457 -15.97 14.17 -10.22
N GLN A 458 -16.72 15.18 -9.76
CA GLN A 458 -18.08 15.09 -9.18
C GLN A 458 -18.24 14.17 -7.95
N ASN A 459 -17.12 13.70 -7.39
CA ASN A 459 -17.02 12.85 -6.21
C ASN A 459 -17.21 13.64 -4.90
N PHE A 460 -17.78 12.97 -3.89
CA PHE A 460 -17.74 13.46 -2.51
C PHE A 460 -16.32 13.38 -1.93
N CYS A 461 -16.00 14.27 -1.00
CA CYS A 461 -14.79 14.18 -0.19
C CYS A 461 -14.97 13.13 0.92
N GLU A 462 -14.16 12.07 0.92
CA GLU A 462 -14.23 11.02 1.95
C GLU A 462 -13.39 11.35 3.19
N LYS A 463 -13.52 10.53 4.22
CA LYS A 463 -12.69 10.55 5.45
C LYS A 463 -11.17 10.56 5.23
N PHE A 464 -10.69 10.24 4.03
CA PHE A 464 -9.28 10.26 3.66
C PHE A 464 -8.78 11.61 3.12
N CYS A 465 -9.66 12.48 2.61
CA CYS A 465 -9.28 13.81 2.11
C CYS A 465 -8.70 14.68 3.23
N GLN A 466 -7.73 15.54 2.90
CA GLN A 466 -7.06 16.44 3.84
C GLN A 466 -7.66 17.85 3.94
N CYS A 467 -8.74 18.14 3.20
CA CYS A 467 -9.57 19.33 3.43
C CYS A 467 -10.22 19.37 4.84
N GLU A 468 -10.80 20.51 5.21
CA GLU A 468 -11.40 20.75 6.54
C GLU A 468 -12.46 19.73 6.98
N HIS A 469 -12.64 19.53 8.29
CA HIS A 469 -13.69 18.67 8.85
C HIS A 469 -15.13 19.19 8.62
N GLU A 470 -15.32 20.51 8.41
CA GLU A 470 -16.61 21.11 8.06
C GLU A 470 -16.81 21.33 6.55
N CYS A 471 -15.91 20.81 5.70
CA CYS A 471 -16.04 20.87 4.24
C CYS A 471 -17.40 20.37 3.74
N GLN A 472 -18.09 21.20 2.95
CA GLN A 472 -19.47 20.95 2.51
C GLN A 472 -19.60 19.80 1.49
N ASN A 473 -18.53 19.48 0.76
CA ASN A 473 -18.48 18.33 -0.17
C ASN A 473 -18.21 16.99 0.55
N ARG A 474 -18.05 16.96 1.88
CA ARG A 474 -17.84 15.70 2.61
C ARG A 474 -19.12 14.88 2.73
N PHE A 475 -19.05 13.59 2.38
CA PHE A 475 -20.19 12.70 2.56
C PHE A 475 -20.50 12.54 4.07
N PRO A 476 -21.74 12.78 4.54
CA PRO A 476 -22.02 12.90 5.98
C PRO A 476 -22.35 11.59 6.71
N GLY A 477 -22.37 10.45 6.01
CA GLY A 477 -22.89 9.19 6.52
C GLY A 477 -24.43 9.15 6.61
N CYS A 478 -24.97 8.12 7.26
CA CYS A 478 -26.41 8.00 7.55
C CYS A 478 -26.69 8.03 9.06
N ARG A 479 -27.96 8.32 9.42
CA ARG A 479 -28.50 8.26 10.79
C ARG A 479 -29.68 7.30 10.90
N CYS A 480 -29.69 6.27 10.07
CA CYS A 480 -30.70 5.21 10.07
C CYS A 480 -30.54 4.33 11.33
N LYS A 481 -31.61 3.68 11.78
CA LYS A 481 -31.57 2.76 12.94
C LYS A 481 -31.19 1.32 12.57
N THR A 482 -31.48 0.89 11.34
CA THR A 482 -31.31 -0.49 10.86
C THR A 482 -31.47 -0.55 9.34
N GLN A 483 -31.19 -1.71 8.75
CA GLN A 483 -31.38 -2.13 7.35
C GLN A 483 -30.65 -1.31 6.28
N CYS A 484 -30.87 0.00 6.17
CA CYS A 484 -30.25 0.88 5.17
C CYS A 484 -30.42 0.45 3.69
N ASN A 485 -31.41 -0.37 3.35
CA ASN A 485 -31.62 -0.97 2.03
C ASN A 485 -32.70 -0.27 1.18
N THR A 486 -33.11 0.96 1.55
CA THR A 486 -34.15 1.72 0.84
C THR A 486 -33.70 3.15 0.56
N LYS A 487 -34.42 3.84 -0.34
CA LYS A 487 -34.18 5.26 -0.71
C LYS A 487 -34.30 6.25 0.48
N GLN A 488 -34.77 5.80 1.66
CA GLN A 488 -34.74 6.61 2.89
C GLN A 488 -33.32 6.74 3.48
N CYS A 489 -32.41 5.82 3.16
CA CYS A 489 -31.01 5.91 3.58
C CYS A 489 -30.21 6.72 2.55
N PRO A 490 -29.50 7.79 2.96
CA PRO A 490 -28.71 8.61 2.03
C PRO A 490 -27.55 7.83 1.40
N CYS A 491 -26.96 6.85 2.09
CA CYS A 491 -25.93 5.97 1.51
C CYS A 491 -26.50 5.17 0.33
N TYR A 492 -27.60 4.45 0.57
CA TYR A 492 -28.23 3.60 -0.46
C TYR A 492 -28.77 4.40 -1.65
N LEU A 493 -29.37 5.57 -1.37
CA LEU A 493 -29.84 6.50 -2.40
C LEU A 493 -28.68 7.02 -3.28
N ALA A 494 -27.53 7.32 -2.68
CA ALA A 494 -26.33 7.75 -3.38
C ALA A 494 -25.50 6.59 -3.99
N VAL A 495 -26.00 5.35 -3.97
CA VAL A 495 -25.31 4.15 -4.48
C VAL A 495 -23.99 3.87 -3.73
N ARG A 496 -24.03 3.99 -2.40
CA ARG A 496 -22.91 3.77 -1.48
C ARG A 496 -23.24 2.76 -0.40
N GLU A 497 -22.26 1.98 0.05
CA GLU A 497 -22.36 1.27 1.33
C GLU A 497 -22.23 2.24 2.53
N CYS A 498 -22.62 1.78 3.71
CA CYS A 498 -22.55 2.54 4.95
C CYS A 498 -21.13 2.50 5.51
N ASP A 499 -20.41 3.60 5.32
CA ASP A 499 -19.08 3.84 5.91
C ASP A 499 -19.11 3.63 7.44
N PRO A 500 -18.27 2.73 7.99
CA PRO A 500 -18.31 2.36 9.41
C PRO A 500 -17.77 3.44 10.35
N ASP A 501 -16.99 4.42 9.86
CA ASP A 501 -16.49 5.54 10.68
C ASP A 501 -17.51 6.70 10.75
N LEU A 502 -18.58 6.65 9.93
CA LEU A 502 -19.59 7.71 9.81
C LEU A 502 -21.00 7.24 10.22
N CYS A 503 -21.35 5.98 9.92
CA CYS A 503 -22.72 5.46 10.03
C CYS A 503 -22.99 4.80 11.40
N MET A 504 -22.57 5.46 12.49
CA MET A 504 -22.52 4.97 13.88
C MET A 504 -23.88 4.63 14.54
N THR A 505 -24.98 4.53 13.80
CA THR A 505 -26.33 4.29 14.36
C THR A 505 -27.09 3.16 13.69
N CYS A 506 -26.60 2.59 12.58
CA CYS A 506 -27.35 1.64 11.77
C CYS A 506 -26.90 0.18 11.88
N GLY A 507 -25.79 -0.10 12.58
CA GLY A 507 -25.13 -1.40 12.62
C GLY A 507 -23.81 -1.48 11.86
N ALA A 508 -23.49 -0.51 10.99
CA ALA A 508 -22.34 -0.63 10.07
C ALA A 508 -20.98 -0.71 10.80
N ALA A 509 -20.87 -0.07 11.96
CA ALA A 509 -19.69 -0.03 12.82
C ALA A 509 -19.61 -1.20 13.83
N ASP A 510 -20.69 -1.97 13.99
CA ASP A 510 -20.92 -2.80 15.18
C ASP A 510 -20.64 -4.28 14.91
N HIS A 511 -20.23 -5.04 15.94
CA HIS A 511 -20.06 -6.50 15.92
C HIS A 511 -19.33 -7.06 14.67
N TRP A 512 -18.03 -6.79 14.54
CA TRP A 512 -17.25 -7.14 13.35
C TRP A 512 -17.18 -8.64 13.05
N ASP A 513 -17.15 -9.47 14.10
CA ASP A 513 -17.12 -10.93 14.01
C ASP A 513 -18.47 -11.53 13.60
N SER A 514 -19.56 -10.76 13.72
CA SER A 514 -20.91 -11.19 13.38
C SER A 514 -21.22 -10.97 11.90
N LYS A 515 -21.63 -12.06 11.23
CA LYS A 515 -22.29 -11.99 9.91
C LYS A 515 -23.73 -11.44 10.02
N ALA A 516 -24.34 -11.51 11.20
CA ALA A 516 -25.68 -11.01 11.48
C ALA A 516 -25.62 -9.54 11.93
N VAL A 517 -25.57 -8.63 10.96
CA VAL A 517 -25.58 -7.17 11.16
C VAL A 517 -26.98 -6.60 10.92
N SER A 518 -27.38 -5.56 11.67
CA SER A 518 -28.65 -4.85 11.47
C SER A 518 -28.66 -4.03 10.17
N CYS A 519 -27.53 -3.40 9.82
CA CYS A 519 -27.31 -2.81 8.51
C CYS A 519 -27.20 -3.92 7.45
N LYS A 520 -27.91 -3.77 6.32
CA LYS A 520 -27.83 -4.65 5.14
C LYS A 520 -27.14 -3.98 3.94
N ASN A 521 -26.57 -2.80 4.16
CA ASN A 521 -25.86 -1.97 3.17
C ASN A 521 -24.38 -1.81 3.58
N CYS A 522 -23.75 -2.92 3.97
CA CYS A 522 -22.33 -3.04 4.37
C CYS A 522 -21.83 -4.48 4.12
N SER A 523 -22.38 -5.13 3.10
CA SER A 523 -22.20 -6.54 2.76
C SER A 523 -20.98 -6.77 1.89
N ILE A 524 -20.66 -5.82 1.00
CA ILE A 524 -19.44 -5.85 0.18
C ILE A 524 -18.22 -5.59 1.06
N GLN A 525 -18.25 -4.54 1.91
CA GLN A 525 -17.12 -4.21 2.79
C GLN A 525 -16.81 -5.30 3.84
N ARG A 526 -17.82 -6.06 4.28
CA ARG A 526 -17.65 -7.21 5.20
C ARG A 526 -17.53 -8.56 4.48
N GLY A 527 -17.59 -8.60 3.14
CA GLY A 527 -17.48 -9.84 2.37
C GLY A 527 -18.58 -10.88 2.64
N LEU A 528 -19.79 -10.44 3.02
CA LEU A 528 -20.95 -11.26 3.42
C LEU A 528 -21.65 -11.95 2.23
N LYS A 529 -20.85 -12.58 1.36
CA LYS A 529 -21.33 -13.34 0.20
C LYS A 529 -22.02 -14.64 0.60
N LYS A 530 -22.98 -15.04 -0.22
CA LYS A 530 -23.70 -16.33 -0.16
C LYS A 530 -22.77 -17.48 -0.57
N HIS A 531 -23.15 -18.71 -0.23
CA HIS A 531 -22.41 -19.89 -0.63
C HIS A 531 -22.75 -20.26 -2.08
N LEU A 532 -21.75 -20.17 -2.96
CA LEU A 532 -21.85 -20.53 -4.37
C LEU A 532 -21.21 -21.89 -4.65
N LEU A 533 -21.86 -22.67 -5.50
CA LEU A 533 -21.40 -23.95 -6.06
C LEU A 533 -20.91 -23.74 -7.49
N LEU A 534 -20.19 -24.71 -8.03
CA LEU A 534 -19.66 -24.72 -9.40
C LEU A 534 -19.97 -26.08 -10.01
N ALA A 535 -20.56 -26.09 -11.20
CA ALA A 535 -20.89 -27.28 -11.98
C ALA A 535 -20.89 -26.91 -13.48
N PRO A 536 -20.99 -27.87 -14.42
CA PRO A 536 -21.33 -27.53 -15.80
C PRO A 536 -22.60 -26.68 -15.85
N SER A 537 -22.66 -25.71 -16.75
CA SER A 537 -23.85 -24.89 -16.99
C SER A 537 -24.88 -25.69 -17.79
N ASP A 538 -26.17 -25.42 -17.58
CA ASP A 538 -27.24 -25.91 -18.47
C ASP A 538 -27.25 -25.18 -19.83
N VAL A 539 -26.46 -24.11 -19.98
CA VAL A 539 -26.32 -23.30 -21.20
C VAL A 539 -24.97 -23.58 -21.88
N ALA A 540 -23.85 -23.19 -21.27
CA ALA A 540 -22.53 -23.37 -21.87
C ALA A 540 -21.39 -23.39 -20.83
N GLY A 541 -20.45 -24.34 -20.98
CA GLY A 541 -19.23 -24.39 -20.17
C GLY A 541 -19.50 -24.61 -18.68
N TRP A 542 -19.01 -23.70 -17.83
CA TRP A 542 -19.16 -23.75 -16.38
C TRP A 542 -20.19 -22.73 -15.88
N GLY A 543 -21.09 -23.16 -15.01
CA GLY A 543 -22.10 -22.33 -14.34
C GLY A 543 -21.88 -22.26 -12.83
N THR A 544 -22.37 -21.20 -12.19
CA THR A 544 -22.37 -21.08 -10.73
C THR A 544 -23.79 -21.09 -10.17
N PHE A 545 -24.00 -21.95 -9.17
CA PHE A 545 -25.31 -22.31 -8.64
C PHE A 545 -25.41 -21.92 -7.16
N ILE A 546 -26.57 -21.48 -6.70
CA ILE A 546 -26.70 -20.95 -5.33
C ILE A 546 -27.11 -22.04 -4.33
N LYS A 547 -26.34 -22.18 -3.23
CA LYS A 547 -26.56 -23.26 -2.24
C LYS A 547 -27.79 -23.03 -1.35
N GLU A 548 -28.20 -21.78 -1.16
CA GLU A 548 -29.22 -21.34 -0.21
C GLU A 548 -30.16 -20.36 -0.92
N PRO A 549 -31.47 -20.35 -0.61
CA PRO A 549 -32.41 -19.43 -1.26
C PRO A 549 -32.12 -17.97 -0.89
N VAL A 550 -32.41 -17.06 -1.82
CA VAL A 550 -32.07 -15.63 -1.74
C VAL A 550 -33.26 -14.75 -2.13
N GLN A 551 -33.47 -13.68 -1.38
CA GLN A 551 -34.58 -12.75 -1.58
C GLN A 551 -34.25 -11.67 -2.64
N LYS A 552 -35.30 -11.09 -3.25
CA LYS A 552 -35.14 -10.01 -4.23
C LYS A 552 -34.38 -8.81 -3.64
N ASN A 553 -33.40 -8.31 -4.40
CA ASN A 553 -32.41 -7.28 -4.06
C ASN A 553 -31.43 -7.66 -2.93
N GLU A 554 -31.40 -8.92 -2.48
CA GLU A 554 -30.39 -9.38 -1.53
C GLU A 554 -29.04 -9.58 -2.23
N PHE A 555 -27.95 -9.35 -1.50
CA PHE A 555 -26.58 -9.48 -1.98
C PHE A 555 -26.17 -10.95 -2.11
N ILE A 556 -25.59 -11.31 -3.25
CA ILE A 556 -25.10 -12.66 -3.54
C ILE A 556 -23.58 -12.72 -3.37
N SER A 557 -22.85 -11.93 -4.16
CA SER A 557 -21.39 -11.84 -4.07
C SER A 557 -20.93 -10.52 -4.69
N GLU A 558 -19.72 -10.10 -4.34
CA GLU A 558 -18.94 -9.18 -5.15
C GLU A 558 -18.43 -9.93 -6.40
N TYR A 559 -18.34 -9.27 -7.55
CA TYR A 559 -17.59 -9.75 -8.71
C TYR A 559 -16.15 -9.26 -8.58
N CYS A 560 -15.21 -10.17 -8.29
CA CYS A 560 -13.81 -9.84 -8.06
C CYS A 560 -12.93 -10.16 -9.29
N GLY A 561 -11.94 -9.31 -9.55
CA GLY A 561 -10.93 -9.53 -10.59
C GLY A 561 -9.64 -8.73 -10.39
N GLU A 562 -8.78 -8.73 -11.40
CA GLU A 562 -7.68 -7.77 -11.52
C GLU A 562 -8.24 -6.39 -11.90
N LEU A 563 -7.78 -5.33 -11.25
CA LEU A 563 -8.17 -3.96 -11.56
C LEU A 563 -7.11 -3.36 -12.49
N ILE A 564 -7.49 -3.10 -13.74
CA ILE A 564 -6.63 -2.65 -14.85
C ILE A 564 -7.15 -1.35 -15.44
N SER A 565 -6.34 -0.61 -16.20
CA SER A 565 -6.78 0.58 -16.95
C SER A 565 -7.77 0.22 -18.07
N GLN A 566 -8.34 1.22 -18.76
CA GLN A 566 -9.09 0.97 -19.99
C GLN A 566 -8.14 0.47 -21.10
N ASP A 567 -6.98 1.12 -21.30
CA ASP A 567 -5.99 0.77 -22.33
C ASP A 567 -5.51 -0.70 -22.21
N GLU A 568 -5.22 -1.15 -20.99
CA GLU A 568 -4.87 -2.55 -20.68
C GLU A 568 -6.06 -3.50 -20.89
N ALA A 569 -7.29 -3.04 -20.63
CA ALA A 569 -8.50 -3.81 -20.90
C ALA A 569 -8.75 -3.97 -22.42
N ASP A 570 -8.45 -2.95 -23.24
CA ASP A 570 -8.56 -3.01 -24.70
C ASP A 570 -7.44 -3.87 -25.33
N ARG A 571 -6.21 -3.83 -24.78
CA ARG A 571 -5.14 -4.79 -25.12
C ARG A 571 -5.55 -6.24 -24.84
N ARG A 572 -6.11 -6.51 -23.65
CA ARG A 572 -6.61 -7.85 -23.29
C ARG A 572 -7.86 -8.24 -24.08
N GLY A 573 -8.74 -7.28 -24.35
CA GLY A 573 -10.01 -7.42 -25.06
C GLY A 573 -9.83 -8.10 -26.40
N ARG A 574 -8.93 -7.60 -27.26
CA ARG A 574 -8.63 -8.21 -28.57
C ARG A 574 -8.22 -9.68 -28.52
N ILE A 575 -7.45 -10.07 -27.50
CA ILE A 575 -7.06 -11.47 -27.29
C ILE A 575 -8.28 -12.29 -26.85
N TYR A 576 -9.08 -11.79 -25.92
CA TYR A 576 -10.29 -12.44 -25.41
C TYR A 576 -11.40 -12.56 -26.47
N ASP A 577 -11.47 -11.59 -27.37
CA ASP A 577 -12.37 -11.52 -28.51
C ASP A 577 -12.03 -12.57 -29.58
N LYS A 578 -10.76 -12.99 -29.68
CA LYS A 578 -10.33 -14.08 -30.57
C LYS A 578 -10.58 -15.46 -29.94
N TYR A 579 -10.41 -15.58 -28.61
CA TYR A 579 -10.76 -16.79 -27.83
C TYR A 579 -12.26 -16.94 -27.52
N MET A 580 -13.12 -16.07 -28.04
CA MET A 580 -14.57 -16.08 -27.83
C MET A 580 -15.01 -16.04 -26.34
N SER A 581 -14.18 -15.48 -25.45
CA SER A 581 -14.42 -15.52 -24.00
C SER A 581 -13.76 -14.36 -23.26
N SER A 582 -14.56 -13.44 -22.72
CA SER A 582 -14.11 -12.27 -21.96
C SER A 582 -14.77 -12.22 -20.58
N PHE A 583 -13.96 -11.93 -19.55
CA PHE A 583 -14.42 -11.72 -18.16
C PHE A 583 -14.20 -10.27 -17.70
N LEU A 584 -14.04 -9.33 -18.64
CA LEU A 584 -13.88 -7.90 -18.40
C LEU A 584 -15.22 -7.27 -17.95
N PHE A 585 -15.21 -6.55 -16.84
CA PHE A 585 -16.36 -5.80 -16.34
C PHE A 585 -15.97 -4.35 -16.08
N ASN A 586 -16.48 -3.40 -16.88
CA ASN A 586 -16.15 -1.98 -16.73
C ASN A 586 -16.68 -1.41 -15.40
N LEU A 587 -15.79 -0.80 -14.60
CA LEU A 587 -16.08 -0.38 -13.23
C LEU A 587 -16.36 1.12 -13.13
N ASN A 588 -15.55 1.92 -13.80
CA ASN A 588 -15.61 3.39 -13.89
C ASN A 588 -14.70 3.84 -15.05
N ASN A 589 -14.73 5.11 -15.44
CA ASN A 589 -13.97 5.64 -16.58
C ASN A 589 -12.48 5.30 -16.56
N ASP A 590 -11.88 5.15 -15.37
CA ASP A 590 -10.43 5.00 -15.22
C ASP A 590 -10.00 3.52 -15.17
N PHE A 591 -10.91 2.59 -14.83
CA PHE A 591 -10.57 1.18 -14.56
C PHE A 591 -11.64 0.16 -14.96
N VAL A 592 -11.17 -1.02 -15.34
CA VAL A 592 -11.95 -2.24 -15.62
C VAL A 592 -11.56 -3.34 -14.62
N VAL A 593 -12.50 -4.23 -14.28
CA VAL A 593 -12.27 -5.43 -13.47
C VAL A 593 -12.20 -6.65 -14.38
N ASP A 594 -11.01 -7.19 -14.58
CA ASP A 594 -10.72 -8.41 -15.34
C ASP A 594 -10.73 -9.64 -14.44
N ALA A 595 -11.79 -10.45 -14.48
CA ALA A 595 -11.81 -11.69 -13.70
C ALA A 595 -11.07 -12.87 -14.37
N THR A 596 -10.45 -12.68 -15.55
CA THR A 596 -9.90 -13.76 -16.39
C THR A 596 -8.73 -14.48 -15.71
N ARG A 597 -7.70 -13.73 -15.31
CA ARG A 597 -6.47 -14.28 -14.70
C ARG A 597 -6.64 -14.60 -13.20
N LYS A 598 -7.39 -13.77 -12.48
CA LYS A 598 -7.71 -13.94 -11.04
C LYS A 598 -9.14 -13.49 -10.81
N GLY A 599 -9.88 -14.17 -9.93
CA GLY A 599 -11.29 -13.83 -9.68
C GLY A 599 -11.97 -14.81 -8.73
N ASN A 600 -13.21 -14.52 -8.35
CA ASN A 600 -13.97 -15.34 -7.39
C ASN A 600 -15.14 -16.10 -8.06
N LYS A 601 -15.81 -16.99 -7.31
CA LYS A 601 -16.81 -17.94 -7.86
C LYS A 601 -17.92 -17.33 -8.73
N ILE A 602 -18.31 -16.06 -8.52
CA ILE A 602 -19.37 -15.43 -9.32
C ILE A 602 -18.91 -15.07 -10.76
N ARG A 603 -17.62 -15.24 -11.11
CA ARG A 603 -17.14 -15.14 -12.50
C ARG A 603 -17.72 -16.19 -13.45
N PHE A 604 -18.33 -17.24 -12.90
CA PHE A 604 -19.02 -18.31 -13.63
C PHE A 604 -20.55 -18.13 -13.61
N ALA A 605 -21.05 -16.94 -13.29
CA ALA A 605 -22.47 -16.60 -13.46
C ALA A 605 -22.68 -16.12 -14.90
N ASN A 606 -23.35 -16.93 -15.71
CA ASN A 606 -23.37 -16.77 -17.17
C ASN A 606 -24.22 -15.60 -17.65
N HIS A 607 -24.08 -15.26 -18.94
CA HIS A 607 -24.91 -14.27 -19.59
C HIS A 607 -26.37 -14.76 -19.73
N SER A 608 -27.34 -13.86 -19.59
CA SER A 608 -28.69 -14.02 -20.13
C SER A 608 -29.33 -12.65 -20.34
N VAL A 609 -30.20 -12.51 -21.34
CA VAL A 609 -31.07 -11.32 -21.52
C VAL A 609 -32.24 -11.30 -20.53
N ASN A 610 -32.61 -12.47 -19.99
CA ASN A 610 -33.66 -12.66 -18.98
C ASN A 610 -33.11 -13.11 -17.61
N PRO A 611 -32.10 -12.41 -17.04
CA PRO A 611 -31.32 -12.93 -15.91
C PRO A 611 -32.10 -12.96 -14.59
N ASN A 612 -31.72 -13.87 -13.69
CA ASN A 612 -32.21 -13.89 -12.31
C ASN A 612 -31.42 -12.97 -11.35
N CYS A 613 -30.23 -12.49 -11.74
CA CYS A 613 -29.42 -11.52 -11.01
C CYS A 613 -29.27 -10.17 -11.74
N TYR A 614 -28.70 -9.18 -11.06
CA TYR A 614 -28.20 -7.95 -11.67
C TYR A 614 -26.90 -7.49 -10.99
N ALA A 615 -25.99 -6.91 -11.78
CA ALA A 615 -24.80 -6.25 -11.28
C ALA A 615 -25.07 -4.77 -10.94
N LYS A 616 -24.36 -4.25 -9.94
CA LYS A 616 -24.40 -2.84 -9.54
C LYS A 616 -23.03 -2.42 -9.01
N VAL A 617 -22.39 -1.44 -9.66
CA VAL A 617 -21.23 -0.75 -9.09
C VAL A 617 -21.71 0.05 -7.88
N VAL A 618 -21.00 -0.07 -6.76
CA VAL A 618 -21.27 0.62 -5.49
C VAL A 618 -19.98 1.27 -5.00
N MET A 619 -20.06 2.48 -4.47
CA MET A 619 -18.94 3.15 -3.80
C MET A 619 -18.84 2.68 -2.34
N VAL A 620 -17.70 2.09 -1.98
CA VAL A 620 -17.46 1.36 -0.73
C VAL A 620 -16.17 1.87 -0.09
N ASN A 621 -16.28 2.75 0.91
CA ASN A 621 -15.12 3.35 1.60
C ASN A 621 -14.06 3.98 0.67
N GLY A 622 -14.51 4.63 -0.42
CA GLY A 622 -13.63 5.24 -1.43
C GLY A 622 -13.27 4.33 -2.61
N ASP A 623 -13.59 3.03 -2.54
CA ASP A 623 -13.34 2.07 -3.61
C ASP A 623 -14.63 1.77 -4.39
N HIS A 624 -14.58 1.84 -5.72
CA HIS A 624 -15.65 1.30 -6.56
C HIS A 624 -15.60 -0.24 -6.55
N ARG A 625 -16.72 -0.91 -6.29
CA ARG A 625 -16.81 -2.39 -6.22
C ARG A 625 -18.11 -2.88 -6.87
N ILE A 626 -18.05 -3.98 -7.62
CA ILE A 626 -19.21 -4.56 -8.32
C ILE A 626 -19.92 -5.54 -7.38
N GLY A 627 -21.12 -5.21 -6.93
CA GLY A 627 -22.00 -6.14 -6.22
C GLY A 627 -22.98 -6.83 -7.16
N ILE A 628 -23.12 -8.14 -7.05
CA ILE A 628 -24.14 -8.96 -7.71
C ILE A 628 -25.29 -9.20 -6.72
N PHE A 629 -26.51 -8.90 -7.16
CA PHE A 629 -27.73 -8.93 -6.35
C PHE A 629 -28.84 -9.70 -7.07
N ALA A 630 -29.78 -10.30 -6.34
CA ALA A 630 -30.88 -11.04 -6.94
C ALA A 630 -31.97 -10.11 -7.55
N LYS A 631 -32.33 -10.29 -8.83
CA LYS A 631 -33.36 -9.53 -9.55
C LYS A 631 -34.79 -9.97 -9.19
N ARG A 632 -34.93 -11.25 -8.84
CA ARG A 632 -36.13 -11.89 -8.28
C ARG A 632 -35.78 -12.66 -7.00
N ALA A 633 -36.72 -13.41 -6.42
CA ALA A 633 -36.37 -14.47 -5.49
C ALA A 633 -35.70 -15.62 -6.26
N ILE A 634 -34.71 -16.26 -5.65
CA ILE A 634 -33.94 -17.36 -6.23
C ILE A 634 -33.98 -18.54 -5.25
N LEU A 635 -34.32 -19.73 -5.75
CA LEU A 635 -34.40 -20.98 -5.00
C LEU A 635 -33.02 -21.62 -4.83
N GLN A 636 -32.92 -22.55 -3.89
CA GLN A 636 -31.74 -23.40 -3.73
C GLN A 636 -31.52 -24.24 -5.00
N GLY A 637 -30.30 -24.24 -5.52
CA GLY A 637 -29.89 -25.03 -6.69
C GLY A 637 -30.06 -24.35 -8.04
N GLU A 638 -30.63 -23.13 -8.13
CA GLU A 638 -30.66 -22.40 -9.40
C GLU A 638 -29.26 -21.96 -9.86
N GLU A 639 -28.98 -22.05 -11.17
CA GLU A 639 -27.85 -21.36 -11.82
C GLU A 639 -28.08 -19.83 -11.78
N LEU A 640 -27.01 -19.07 -11.63
CA LEU A 640 -27.04 -17.62 -11.56
C LEU A 640 -26.64 -17.00 -12.89
N PHE A 641 -27.50 -16.14 -13.42
CA PHE A 641 -27.26 -15.39 -14.66
C PHE A 641 -27.36 -13.90 -14.42
N PHE A 642 -26.54 -13.10 -15.10
CA PHE A 642 -26.70 -11.64 -15.17
C PHE A 642 -26.57 -11.11 -16.60
N ASP A 643 -27.16 -9.94 -16.85
CA ASP A 643 -27.04 -9.23 -18.13
C ASP A 643 -25.65 -8.57 -18.20
N TYR A 644 -24.86 -8.96 -19.21
CA TYR A 644 -23.50 -8.45 -19.44
C TYR A 644 -23.49 -7.13 -20.22
N ARG A 645 -24.60 -6.75 -20.87
CA ARG A 645 -24.74 -5.55 -21.72
C ARG A 645 -23.74 -5.46 -22.87
N TYR A 646 -23.46 -6.61 -23.50
CA TYR A 646 -22.87 -6.66 -24.83
C TYR A 646 -23.61 -5.72 -25.80
N SER A 647 -22.90 -5.15 -26.78
CA SER A 647 -23.60 -4.48 -27.89
C SER A 647 -24.38 -5.51 -28.71
N GLN A 648 -25.30 -5.05 -29.56
CA GLN A 648 -26.03 -5.98 -30.45
C GLN A 648 -25.11 -6.72 -31.43
N ALA A 649 -23.91 -6.22 -31.72
CA ALA A 649 -22.92 -6.93 -32.51
C ALA A 649 -22.22 -8.03 -31.68
N ASP A 650 -21.82 -7.72 -30.45
CA ASP A 650 -21.09 -8.65 -29.58
C ASP A 650 -21.99 -9.77 -29.05
N ALA A 651 -23.26 -9.48 -28.75
CA ALA A 651 -24.21 -10.47 -28.28
C ALA A 651 -24.38 -11.62 -29.30
N LEU A 652 -24.38 -11.31 -30.60
CA LEU A 652 -24.43 -12.28 -31.69
C LEU A 652 -23.17 -13.16 -31.81
N LYS A 653 -22.05 -12.73 -31.21
CA LYS A 653 -20.76 -13.42 -31.22
C LYS A 653 -20.58 -14.34 -29.99
N TYR A 654 -21.09 -13.94 -28.84
CA TYR A 654 -20.89 -14.65 -27.56
C TYR A 654 -22.09 -15.50 -27.09
N VAL A 655 -23.31 -15.29 -27.62
CA VAL A 655 -24.55 -15.90 -27.11
C VAL A 655 -25.24 -16.76 -28.18
N GLY A 656 -24.71 -17.97 -28.42
CA GLY A 656 -25.13 -18.82 -29.54
C GLY A 656 -26.52 -19.47 -29.45
N ILE A 657 -27.16 -19.49 -28.28
CA ILE A 657 -28.20 -20.50 -27.95
C ILE A 657 -29.65 -19.99 -28.08
N GLU A 658 -29.93 -18.69 -27.95
CA GLU A 658 -31.33 -18.19 -28.04
C GLU A 658 -31.94 -18.32 -29.46
N ARG A 659 -31.16 -18.73 -30.47
CA ARG A 659 -31.66 -18.99 -31.83
C ARG A 659 -32.50 -20.27 -31.99
N GLU A 660 -32.40 -21.26 -31.10
CA GLU A 660 -33.11 -22.53 -31.26
C GLU A 660 -34.51 -22.53 -30.62
N VAL A 661 -34.80 -21.60 -29.70
CA VAL A 661 -36.08 -21.57 -28.96
C VAL A 661 -37.19 -20.85 -29.74
N ASP A 662 -36.85 -19.84 -30.55
CA ASP A 662 -37.80 -19.08 -31.38
C ASP A 662 -38.10 -19.74 -32.75
N MET A 663 -37.68 -20.99 -32.96
CA MET A 663 -37.90 -21.75 -34.21
C MET A 663 -38.54 -23.14 -33.99
N ALA A 664 -39.32 -23.30 -32.91
CA ALA A 664 -40.03 -24.54 -32.54
C ALA A 664 -41.55 -24.35 -32.39
#